data_AF-A0A7V6LHN0-F1
#
_entry.id   AF-A0A7V6LHN0-F1
#
_cell.length_a   1.000
_cell.length_b   1.000
_cell.length_c   1.000
_cell.angle_alpha   90.00
_cell.angle_beta   90.00
_cell.angle_gamma   90.00
#
_symmetry.space_group_name_H-M   'P 1'
#
loop_
_entity.id
_entity.type
_entity.pdbx_description
1 polymer ?
#
loop_
_entity_poly.entity_id
_entity_poly.type
_entity_poly.pdbx_seq_one_letter_code
_entity_poly.pdbx_strand_id
1 'polypeptide(L)'
;MKTTHIIGLVLCAAGAFAANPEQVARVMDGTLKEARASWWGFDPQESTAALQAAIHSRVPRLIVDNMGAPWITDRLTGVSDQEIFFEPGTEVLAKKGAFTGKADALLTLAGVTNVTLRGPGATLRMRRADYDAPPYVRAEWRHTLSIKSSANIQIIGLTFAESGGDGIYLGSLRAAWPNRDIVIRDVVCDRNYRQGISVISAENLLIENTIMRDTAGTPPAAGIDFEPNHAGERLKNCVMRNCLTENNYGDGYEFYLPNLTASSEPASIRLENCRSVGDRVALRVITGNAEADAVRGTMVVEGCRFEQAKRNGVVIGRKPPHGMALTLDRCVITGCAAGTNAFADLLLNARTEDQIPVGNIRLNDVVIEQSVVRPWIVCQSGAEYETVTDLSGTVTLRQPGAAEQRITLTPAWIAQTFPPRFTVRVPRIAPALASARVVNKVEGLQRLAPLRLRNGGSYLFHAQAGVEAVLAGQQTQVGHYSSAAKPLIVRAADGRVIKSVPVPTFRERVELRFTPPTTGFYTLEVSVGANAFVLLEANVPVAFETAKKAVGLIGSTGSLYAAVPKGTGLFAFGVSGEGDSECVKATVYDPSGRAVWSRDAIAQPERYTATDGEGATGGLWRITFERPTRGVLEDFHVDALGIPPYLFLHPDRYWTF
;
A
#
# COMPACT_ATOMS: atom_id res chain seq x y z
N MET A 1 -68.11 -14.38 -14.21
CA MET A 1 -67.30 -13.21 -14.58
C MET A 1 -65.91 -13.38 -14.01
N LYS A 2 -64.93 -13.79 -14.83
CA LYS A 2 -63.50 -13.78 -14.51
C LYS A 2 -62.81 -13.15 -15.72
N THR A 3 -62.42 -11.90 -15.58
CA THR A 3 -61.69 -11.14 -16.61
C THR A 3 -60.20 -11.39 -16.39
N THR A 4 -59.63 -12.25 -17.22
CA THR A 4 -58.18 -12.46 -17.31
C THR A 4 -57.60 -11.34 -18.17
N HIS A 5 -56.86 -10.42 -17.56
CA HIS A 5 -56.07 -9.44 -18.31
C HIS A 5 -54.76 -10.10 -18.75
N ILE A 6 -54.70 -10.43 -20.05
CA ILE A 6 -53.46 -10.77 -20.74
C ILE A 6 -52.74 -9.44 -21.02
N ILE A 7 -51.69 -9.16 -20.27
CA ILE A 7 -50.72 -8.10 -20.62
C ILE A 7 -49.84 -8.68 -21.72
N GLY A 8 -50.10 -8.27 -22.95
CA GLY A 8 -49.22 -8.54 -24.09
C GLY A 8 -47.94 -7.70 -23.95
N LEU A 9 -46.84 -8.35 -23.61
CA LEU A 9 -45.51 -7.77 -23.71
C LEU A 9 -45.14 -7.77 -25.20
N VAL A 10 -45.31 -6.63 -25.88
CA VAL A 10 -44.80 -6.45 -27.24
C VAL A 10 -43.28 -6.25 -27.15
N LEU A 11 -42.50 -7.31 -27.37
CA LEU A 11 -41.10 -7.18 -27.74
C LEU A 11 -41.06 -6.65 -29.18
N CYS A 12 -40.92 -5.32 -29.33
CA CYS A 12 -40.37 -4.78 -30.57
C CYS A 12 -38.88 -5.16 -30.59
N ALA A 13 -38.50 -6.10 -31.45
CA ALA A 13 -37.10 -6.32 -31.76
C ALA A 13 -36.53 -5.03 -32.39
N ALA A 14 -35.65 -4.33 -31.68
CA ALA A 14 -34.94 -3.19 -32.24
C ALA A 14 -34.08 -3.68 -33.41
N GLY A 15 -34.44 -3.29 -34.63
CA GLY A 15 -33.67 -3.58 -35.84
C GLY A 15 -32.47 -2.65 -35.98
N ALA A 16 -31.52 -3.00 -36.83
CA ALA A 16 -30.42 -2.12 -37.20
C ALA A 16 -30.96 -0.81 -37.81
N PHE A 17 -30.35 0.32 -37.47
CA PHE A 17 -30.70 1.63 -38.02
C PHE A 17 -29.70 2.01 -39.11
N ALA A 18 -30.20 2.32 -40.31
CA ALA A 18 -29.35 2.71 -41.43
C ALA A 18 -28.73 4.10 -41.19
N ALA A 19 -27.47 4.27 -41.65
CA ALA A 19 -26.80 5.56 -41.58
C ALA A 19 -27.54 6.64 -42.37
N ASN A 20 -27.31 7.90 -42.02
CA ASN A 20 -27.83 9.08 -42.70
C ASN A 20 -26.66 9.93 -43.27
N PRO A 21 -26.15 9.59 -44.47
CA PRO A 21 -24.97 10.23 -45.05
C PRO A 21 -25.11 11.74 -45.26
N GLU A 22 -26.33 12.21 -45.53
CA GLU A 22 -26.59 13.64 -45.75
C GLU A 22 -26.37 14.45 -44.47
N GLN A 23 -26.89 13.98 -43.33
CA GLN A 23 -26.67 14.65 -42.04
C GLN A 23 -25.21 14.53 -41.61
N VAL A 24 -24.57 13.37 -41.82
CA VAL A 24 -23.14 13.20 -41.56
C VAL A 24 -22.30 14.19 -42.38
N ALA A 25 -22.57 14.38 -43.67
CA ALA A 25 -21.86 15.33 -44.51
C ALA A 25 -21.97 16.77 -43.96
N ARG A 26 -23.16 17.17 -43.51
CA ARG A 26 -23.41 18.48 -42.88
C ARG A 26 -22.73 18.66 -41.51
N VAL A 27 -22.41 17.57 -40.82
CA VAL A 27 -21.55 17.63 -39.62
C VAL A 27 -20.10 17.82 -40.04
N MET A 28 -19.62 17.04 -41.02
CA MET A 28 -18.23 17.04 -41.45
C MET A 28 -17.81 18.34 -42.15
N ASP A 29 -18.73 19.04 -42.83
CA ASP A 29 -18.48 20.38 -43.39
C ASP A 29 -18.65 21.53 -42.37
N GLY A 30 -19.07 21.20 -41.14
CA GLY A 30 -19.23 22.13 -40.03
C GLY A 30 -20.54 22.91 -40.00
N THR A 31 -21.49 22.63 -40.90
CA THR A 31 -22.83 23.23 -40.94
C THR A 31 -23.62 22.92 -39.67
N LEU A 32 -23.56 21.68 -39.18
CA LEU A 32 -24.19 21.24 -37.94
C LEU A 32 -23.18 21.22 -36.79
N LYS A 33 -23.60 21.76 -35.63
CA LYS A 33 -22.81 21.76 -34.38
C LYS A 33 -23.34 20.78 -33.33
N GLU A 34 -24.48 20.16 -33.62
CA GLU A 34 -25.06 19.06 -32.85
C GLU A 34 -25.36 17.90 -33.80
N ALA A 35 -25.09 16.66 -33.38
CA ALA A 35 -25.39 15.47 -34.16
C ALA A 35 -25.92 14.32 -33.30
N ARG A 36 -26.64 13.39 -33.92
CA ARG A 36 -27.05 12.12 -33.32
C ARG A 36 -26.14 11.00 -33.78
N ALA A 37 -25.65 10.16 -32.86
CA ALA A 37 -24.72 9.07 -33.15
C ALA A 37 -25.32 8.07 -34.14
N SER A 38 -26.65 7.84 -34.08
CA SER A 38 -27.40 7.02 -35.02
C SER A 38 -27.28 7.44 -36.49
N TRP A 39 -26.86 8.68 -36.79
CA TRP A 39 -26.59 9.11 -38.16
C TRP A 39 -25.41 8.38 -38.81
N TRP A 40 -24.47 7.85 -38.02
CA TRP A 40 -23.41 6.96 -38.50
C TRP A 40 -23.84 5.49 -38.58
N GLY A 41 -25.07 5.18 -38.19
CA GLY A 41 -25.65 3.84 -38.11
C GLY A 41 -25.80 3.33 -36.67
N PHE A 42 -26.56 2.27 -36.51
CA PHE A 42 -26.70 1.52 -35.26
C PHE A 42 -26.91 0.03 -35.55
N ASP A 43 -26.11 -0.82 -34.91
CA ASP A 43 -26.32 -2.27 -34.91
C ASP A 43 -26.34 -2.76 -33.45
N PRO A 44 -27.46 -3.34 -32.98
CA PRO A 44 -27.62 -3.79 -31.59
C PRO A 44 -26.69 -4.95 -31.21
N GLN A 45 -25.94 -5.54 -32.17
CA GLN A 45 -24.92 -6.55 -31.91
C GLN A 45 -23.49 -5.96 -31.93
N GLU A 46 -23.26 -4.88 -32.70
CA GLU A 46 -21.94 -4.28 -32.92
C GLU A 46 -22.04 -2.84 -33.46
N SER A 47 -22.01 -1.86 -32.57
CA SER A 47 -22.05 -0.44 -32.92
C SER A 47 -20.70 0.28 -32.80
N THR A 48 -19.58 -0.45 -32.70
CA THR A 48 -18.25 0.15 -32.45
C THR A 48 -17.88 1.14 -33.53
N ALA A 49 -17.96 0.73 -34.80
CA ALA A 49 -17.55 1.58 -35.92
C ALA A 49 -18.41 2.85 -36.02
N ALA A 50 -19.73 2.71 -35.89
CA ALA A 50 -20.66 3.83 -35.97
C ALA A 50 -20.46 4.83 -34.82
N LEU A 51 -20.46 4.35 -33.57
CA LEU A 51 -20.30 5.22 -32.41
C LEU A 51 -18.91 5.86 -32.37
N GLN A 52 -17.85 5.13 -32.73
CA GLN A 52 -16.50 5.68 -32.78
C GLN A 52 -16.37 6.76 -33.88
N ALA A 53 -16.97 6.55 -35.05
CA ALA A 53 -16.99 7.55 -36.13
C ALA A 53 -17.76 8.81 -35.73
N ALA A 54 -18.89 8.65 -35.03
CA ALA A 54 -19.66 9.77 -34.49
C ALA A 54 -18.84 10.60 -33.49
N ILE A 55 -18.08 9.96 -32.59
CA ILE A 55 -17.15 10.65 -31.68
C ILE A 55 -16.03 11.36 -32.47
N HIS A 56 -15.41 10.65 -33.41
CA HIS A 56 -14.30 11.18 -34.22
C HIS A 56 -14.70 12.27 -35.22
N SER A 57 -16.00 12.50 -35.43
CA SER A 57 -16.50 13.66 -36.17
C SER A 57 -16.12 14.99 -35.52
N ARG A 58 -15.80 14.98 -34.22
CA ARG A 58 -15.50 16.19 -33.41
C ARG A 58 -16.62 17.23 -33.46
N VAL A 59 -17.86 16.80 -33.74
CA VAL A 59 -19.03 17.67 -33.58
C VAL A 59 -19.05 18.21 -32.15
N PRO A 60 -19.27 19.53 -31.92
CA PRO A 60 -19.23 20.09 -30.57
C PRO A 60 -20.16 19.41 -29.57
N ARG A 61 -21.35 19.01 -30.02
CA ARG A 61 -22.31 18.26 -29.20
C ARG A 61 -22.76 16.99 -29.92
N LEU A 62 -22.43 15.84 -29.36
CA LEU A 62 -22.84 14.53 -29.86
C LEU A 62 -23.89 13.93 -28.94
N ILE A 63 -25.06 13.61 -29.48
CA ILE A 63 -26.12 12.89 -28.79
C ILE A 63 -25.96 11.39 -29.08
N VAL A 64 -25.78 10.57 -28.04
CA VAL A 64 -25.89 9.12 -28.14
C VAL A 64 -27.34 8.76 -27.84
N ASP A 65 -28.07 8.42 -28.88
CA ASP A 65 -29.51 8.20 -28.87
C ASP A 65 -29.89 6.97 -28.04
N ASN A 66 -31.05 7.01 -27.37
CA ASN A 66 -31.65 5.81 -26.81
C ASN A 66 -32.36 5.03 -27.93
N MET A 67 -31.70 3.98 -28.44
CA MET A 67 -32.21 3.15 -29.53
C MET A 67 -33.21 2.07 -29.07
N GLY A 68 -33.59 2.05 -27.79
CA GLY A 68 -34.35 0.95 -27.18
C GLY A 68 -33.56 -0.35 -27.00
N ALA A 69 -32.26 -0.34 -27.35
CA ALA A 69 -31.30 -1.42 -27.19
C ALA A 69 -29.90 -0.84 -26.92
N PRO A 70 -28.98 -1.61 -26.30
CA PRO A 70 -27.65 -1.12 -25.98
C PRO A 70 -26.79 -0.86 -27.22
N TRP A 71 -25.94 0.17 -27.15
CA TRP A 71 -24.80 0.36 -28.04
C TRP A 71 -23.70 -0.63 -27.67
N ILE A 72 -23.74 -1.82 -28.26
CA ILE A 72 -22.72 -2.85 -28.01
C ILE A 72 -21.42 -2.46 -28.73
N THR A 73 -20.33 -2.26 -27.98
CA THR A 73 -19.07 -1.77 -28.54
C THR A 73 -17.85 -2.51 -28.00
N ASP A 74 -16.80 -2.61 -28.81
CA ASP A 74 -15.43 -2.81 -28.33
C ASP A 74 -14.89 -1.47 -27.75
N ARG A 75 -13.59 -1.32 -27.56
CA ARG A 75 -12.95 -0.12 -27.00
C ARG A 75 -13.26 1.15 -27.80
N LEU A 76 -13.63 2.23 -27.10
CA LEU A 76 -13.85 3.57 -27.64
C LEU A 76 -12.78 4.56 -27.16
N THR A 77 -12.54 5.60 -27.96
CA THR A 77 -11.64 6.72 -27.66
C THR A 77 -12.34 8.05 -27.87
N GLY A 78 -12.20 8.96 -26.91
CA GLY A 78 -12.74 10.32 -27.00
C GLY A 78 -11.82 11.29 -27.73
N VAL A 79 -12.36 12.46 -28.06
CA VAL A 79 -11.65 13.59 -28.68
C VAL A 79 -11.83 14.86 -27.84
N SER A 80 -10.96 15.85 -28.05
CA SER A 80 -11.06 17.14 -27.35
C SER A 80 -12.22 17.99 -27.88
N ASP A 81 -12.63 18.97 -27.07
CA ASP A 81 -13.61 20.02 -27.43
C ASP A 81 -14.99 19.49 -27.82
N GLN A 82 -15.46 18.47 -27.09
CA GLN A 82 -16.72 17.79 -27.38
C GLN A 82 -17.53 17.51 -26.10
N GLU A 83 -18.83 17.81 -26.16
CA GLU A 83 -19.83 17.25 -25.25
C GLU A 83 -20.44 15.99 -25.89
N ILE A 84 -20.39 14.88 -25.16
CA ILE A 84 -21.14 13.67 -25.47
C ILE A 84 -22.29 13.56 -24.49
N PHE A 85 -23.51 13.73 -24.99
CA PHE A 85 -24.75 13.62 -24.24
C PHE A 85 -25.40 12.27 -24.51
N PHE A 86 -25.55 11.43 -23.48
CA PHE A 86 -26.27 10.17 -23.56
C PHE A 86 -27.73 10.41 -23.15
N GLU A 87 -28.68 10.08 -24.02
CA GLU A 87 -30.11 10.20 -23.68
C GLU A 87 -30.45 9.28 -22.48
N PRO A 88 -31.42 9.64 -21.62
CA PRO A 88 -31.82 8.80 -20.50
C PRO A 88 -32.19 7.37 -20.92
N GLY A 89 -31.71 6.38 -20.16
CA GLY A 89 -31.90 4.95 -20.48
C GLY A 89 -30.97 4.41 -21.56
N THR A 90 -30.11 5.24 -22.17
CA THR A 90 -29.06 4.75 -23.08
C THR A 90 -28.08 3.85 -22.32
N GLU A 91 -27.74 2.72 -22.93
CA GLU A 91 -26.69 1.83 -22.44
C GLU A 91 -25.58 1.72 -23.50
N VAL A 92 -24.33 1.93 -23.10
CA VAL A 92 -23.15 1.50 -23.87
C VAL A 92 -22.60 0.25 -23.19
N LEU A 93 -22.57 -0.86 -23.91
CA LEU A 93 -22.28 -2.17 -23.35
C LEU A 93 -21.04 -2.78 -24.01
N ALA A 94 -20.11 -3.28 -23.20
CA ALA A 94 -18.97 -4.04 -23.71
C ALA A 94 -19.41 -5.24 -24.56
N LYS A 95 -18.80 -5.38 -25.74
CA LYS A 95 -18.97 -6.53 -26.64
C LYS A 95 -18.46 -7.81 -25.99
N LYS A 96 -19.26 -8.88 -26.08
CA LYS A 96 -18.89 -10.18 -25.52
C LYS A 96 -17.68 -10.75 -26.27
N GLY A 97 -16.70 -11.26 -25.52
CA GLY A 97 -15.45 -11.80 -26.07
C GLY A 97 -14.40 -10.75 -26.49
N ALA A 98 -14.72 -9.45 -26.37
CA ALA A 98 -13.75 -8.36 -26.55
C ALA A 98 -13.04 -8.02 -25.23
N PHE A 99 -12.23 -6.96 -25.16
CA PHE A 99 -11.51 -6.54 -23.94
C PHE A 99 -10.52 -7.58 -23.36
N THR A 100 -9.87 -8.38 -24.21
CA THR A 100 -8.91 -9.42 -23.78
C THR A 100 -7.62 -8.83 -23.21
N GLY A 101 -7.25 -7.60 -23.59
CA GLY A 101 -6.12 -6.88 -23.04
C GLY A 101 -6.27 -6.64 -21.54
N LYS A 102 -5.13 -6.64 -20.82
CA LYS A 102 -5.13 -6.49 -19.35
C LYS A 102 -5.49 -5.08 -18.88
N ALA A 103 -5.33 -4.08 -19.75
CA ALA A 103 -5.52 -2.66 -19.46
C ALA A 103 -6.53 -1.99 -20.40
N ASP A 104 -7.39 -2.80 -21.04
CA ASP A 104 -8.41 -2.31 -21.96
C ASP A 104 -9.48 -1.52 -21.19
N ALA A 105 -10.05 -0.48 -21.80
CA ALA A 105 -11.16 0.26 -21.21
C ALA A 105 -12.30 0.44 -22.22
N LEU A 106 -13.54 0.50 -21.72
CA LEU A 106 -14.71 0.75 -22.58
C LEU A 106 -14.60 2.12 -23.25
N LEU A 107 -14.25 3.16 -22.50
CA LEU A 107 -13.95 4.49 -23.04
C LEU A 107 -12.62 5.03 -22.47
N THR A 108 -11.76 5.52 -23.36
CA THR A 108 -10.50 6.17 -23.00
C THR A 108 -10.45 7.64 -23.41
N LEU A 109 -10.12 8.52 -22.47
CA LEU A 109 -9.81 9.94 -22.64
C LEU A 109 -8.33 10.18 -22.29
N ALA A 110 -7.45 10.09 -23.30
CA ALA A 110 -6.00 10.20 -23.09
C ALA A 110 -5.43 11.45 -23.75
N GLY A 111 -4.87 12.36 -22.96
CA GLY A 111 -4.27 13.61 -23.45
C GLY A 111 -5.28 14.54 -24.14
N VAL A 112 -6.56 14.46 -23.77
CA VAL A 112 -7.63 15.29 -24.35
C VAL A 112 -7.96 16.46 -23.44
N THR A 113 -8.57 17.50 -24.01
CA THR A 113 -9.00 18.68 -23.28
C THR A 113 -10.46 19.04 -23.58
N ASN A 114 -11.14 19.66 -22.61
CA ASN A 114 -12.49 20.23 -22.79
C ASN A 114 -13.53 19.17 -23.23
N VAL A 115 -13.66 18.09 -22.45
CA VAL A 115 -14.60 17.01 -22.75
C VAL A 115 -15.68 16.95 -21.68
N THR A 116 -16.95 16.88 -22.10
CA THR A 116 -18.06 16.62 -21.19
C THR A 116 -18.73 15.31 -21.56
N LEU A 117 -18.78 14.35 -20.64
CA LEU A 117 -19.64 13.17 -20.72
C LEU A 117 -20.85 13.40 -19.81
N ARG A 118 -22.03 13.53 -20.38
CA ARG A 118 -23.26 13.82 -19.64
C ARG A 118 -24.34 12.81 -19.97
N GLY A 119 -24.94 12.16 -18.98
CA GLY A 119 -26.04 11.25 -19.25
C GLY A 119 -26.81 10.83 -18.01
N PRO A 120 -27.65 11.71 -17.43
CA PRO A 120 -28.53 11.36 -16.32
C PRO A 120 -29.36 10.10 -16.63
N GLY A 121 -29.09 9.02 -15.91
CA GLY A 121 -29.77 7.74 -16.11
C GLY A 121 -29.27 6.92 -17.30
N ALA A 122 -28.12 7.28 -17.89
CA ALA A 122 -27.42 6.46 -18.87
C ALA A 122 -26.33 5.60 -18.19
N THR A 123 -26.04 4.44 -18.78
CA THR A 123 -25.11 3.46 -18.22
C THR A 123 -24.01 3.12 -19.22
N LEU A 124 -22.76 3.18 -18.78
CA LEU A 124 -21.63 2.55 -19.44
C LEU A 124 -21.32 1.27 -18.64
N ARG A 125 -21.54 0.11 -19.25
CA ARG A 125 -21.45 -1.18 -18.55
C ARG A 125 -20.51 -2.13 -19.28
N MET A 126 -19.74 -2.87 -18.50
CA MET A 126 -18.94 -3.98 -19.02
C MET A 126 -19.57 -5.33 -18.62
N ARG A 127 -18.78 -6.39 -18.51
CA ARG A 127 -19.27 -7.73 -18.18
C ARG A 127 -18.37 -8.37 -17.13
N ARG A 128 -18.40 -7.84 -15.89
CA ARG A 128 -17.53 -8.29 -14.78
C ARG A 128 -17.36 -9.80 -14.72
N ALA A 129 -18.48 -10.54 -14.78
CA ALA A 129 -18.50 -11.99 -14.69
C ALA A 129 -17.75 -12.71 -15.83
N ASP A 130 -17.62 -12.10 -17.00
CA ASP A 130 -16.87 -12.67 -18.13
C ASP A 130 -15.36 -12.70 -17.81
N TYR A 131 -14.84 -11.69 -17.10
CA TYR A 131 -13.39 -11.48 -16.92
C TYR A 131 -12.72 -12.42 -15.93
N ASP A 132 -13.51 -13.20 -15.18
CA ASP A 132 -13.03 -14.25 -14.26
C ASP A 132 -12.85 -15.62 -14.95
N ALA A 133 -13.23 -15.75 -16.22
CA ALA A 133 -13.21 -17.02 -16.95
C ALA A 133 -12.33 -16.96 -18.22
N PRO A 134 -11.82 -18.10 -18.71
CA PRO A 134 -11.23 -18.17 -20.04
C PRO A 134 -12.20 -17.61 -21.12
N PRO A 135 -11.69 -16.89 -22.15
CA PRO A 135 -10.28 -16.74 -22.51
C PRO A 135 -9.54 -15.59 -21.79
N TYR A 136 -10.17 -14.93 -20.82
CA TYR A 136 -9.57 -13.79 -20.14
C TYR A 136 -8.46 -14.21 -19.19
N VAL A 137 -7.28 -13.64 -19.37
CA VAL A 137 -6.24 -13.71 -18.36
C VAL A 137 -6.62 -12.78 -17.21
N ARG A 138 -6.40 -13.23 -15.98
CA ARG A 138 -6.59 -12.41 -14.77
C ARG A 138 -5.88 -11.06 -14.92
N ALA A 139 -6.63 -10.00 -14.71
CA ALA A 139 -6.14 -8.62 -14.79
C ALA A 139 -6.98 -7.73 -13.87
N GLU A 140 -6.41 -6.61 -13.47
CA GLU A 140 -7.00 -5.68 -12.51
C GLU A 140 -7.40 -4.34 -13.16
N TRP A 141 -7.08 -4.15 -14.46
CA TRP A 141 -7.11 -2.85 -15.12
C TRP A 141 -8.07 -2.77 -16.31
N ARG A 142 -9.13 -3.59 -16.33
CA ARG A 142 -10.17 -3.52 -17.37
C ARG A 142 -11.25 -2.50 -17.00
N HIS A 143 -10.99 -1.22 -17.23
CA HIS A 143 -11.80 -0.12 -16.68
C HIS A 143 -13.04 0.22 -17.53
N THR A 144 -14.08 0.78 -16.93
CA THR A 144 -15.17 1.36 -17.74
C THR A 144 -14.71 2.67 -18.37
N LEU A 145 -14.24 3.62 -17.57
CA LEU A 145 -13.71 4.91 -18.04
C LEU A 145 -12.24 5.08 -17.62
N SER A 146 -11.37 5.33 -18.58
CA SER A 146 -9.96 5.64 -18.35
C SER A 146 -9.63 7.05 -18.78
N ILE A 147 -9.25 7.92 -17.85
CA ILE A 147 -8.81 9.29 -18.11
C ILE A 147 -7.31 9.38 -17.78
N LYS A 148 -6.50 9.83 -18.74
CA LYS A 148 -5.04 9.86 -18.60
C LYS A 148 -4.46 11.19 -19.06
N SER A 149 -3.86 11.93 -18.12
CA SER A 149 -3.21 13.22 -18.38
C SER A 149 -4.06 14.18 -19.22
N SER A 150 -5.35 14.26 -18.91
CA SER A 150 -6.33 15.08 -19.61
C SER A 150 -6.71 16.33 -18.79
N ALA A 151 -7.27 17.36 -19.42
CA ALA A 151 -7.62 18.60 -18.73
C ALA A 151 -9.04 19.11 -19.03
N ASN A 152 -9.69 19.75 -18.05
CA ASN A 152 -11.06 20.26 -18.18
C ASN A 152 -12.04 19.17 -18.65
N ILE A 153 -12.20 18.14 -17.82
CA ILE A 153 -13.07 17.00 -18.11
C ILE A 153 -14.23 16.97 -17.12
N GLN A 154 -15.45 16.86 -17.63
CA GLN A 154 -16.67 16.80 -16.82
C GLN A 154 -17.40 15.48 -17.06
N ILE A 155 -17.69 14.74 -16.00
CA ILE A 155 -18.43 13.46 -16.01
C ILE A 155 -19.67 13.64 -15.15
N ILE A 156 -20.86 13.63 -15.76
CA ILE A 156 -22.08 14.10 -15.10
C ILE A 156 -23.25 13.12 -15.31
N GLY A 157 -23.83 12.62 -14.21
CA GLY A 157 -25.09 11.87 -14.24
C GLY A 157 -25.00 10.42 -14.68
N LEU A 158 -23.80 9.89 -14.91
CA LEU A 158 -23.57 8.58 -15.53
C LEU A 158 -23.43 7.45 -14.52
N THR A 159 -23.81 6.24 -14.93
CA THR A 159 -23.48 5.00 -14.21
C THR A 159 -22.33 4.26 -14.92
N PHE A 160 -21.28 3.91 -14.17
CA PHE A 160 -20.17 3.06 -14.62
C PHE A 160 -20.23 1.72 -13.88
N ALA A 161 -20.59 0.65 -14.58
CA ALA A 161 -20.95 -0.61 -13.95
C ALA A 161 -20.20 -1.84 -14.48
N GLU A 162 -20.02 -2.82 -13.59
CA GLU A 162 -19.56 -4.17 -13.93
C GLU A 162 -18.24 -4.21 -14.73
N SER A 163 -17.30 -3.30 -14.47
CA SER A 163 -15.96 -3.34 -15.06
C SER A 163 -15.20 -4.62 -14.67
N GLY A 164 -14.15 -4.94 -15.42
CA GLY A 164 -13.14 -5.95 -15.02
C GLY A 164 -11.97 -5.36 -14.24
N GLY A 165 -12.07 -4.09 -13.84
CA GLY A 165 -11.09 -3.33 -13.09
C GLY A 165 -11.82 -2.24 -12.32
N ASP A 166 -11.52 -0.98 -12.62
CA ASP A 166 -12.14 0.17 -11.96
C ASP A 166 -13.29 0.77 -12.77
N GLY A 167 -14.28 1.35 -12.10
CA GLY A 167 -15.34 2.12 -12.76
C GLY A 167 -14.78 3.33 -13.49
N ILE A 168 -14.04 4.18 -12.75
CA ILE A 168 -13.32 5.34 -13.30
C ILE A 168 -11.86 5.30 -12.86
N TYR A 169 -10.94 5.42 -13.80
CA TYR A 169 -9.50 5.47 -13.55
C TYR A 169 -8.92 6.82 -13.98
N LEU A 170 -8.37 7.58 -13.03
CA LEU A 170 -7.64 8.83 -13.27
C LEU A 170 -6.13 8.57 -13.22
N GLY A 171 -5.60 8.07 -14.34
CA GLY A 171 -4.19 7.72 -14.51
C GLY A 171 -3.34 8.81 -15.14
N SER A 172 -2.12 8.45 -15.44
CA SER A 172 -1.15 9.34 -16.10
C SER A 172 -0.57 8.68 -17.34
N LEU A 173 -0.40 9.43 -18.44
CA LEU A 173 0.43 9.02 -19.58
C LEU A 173 1.93 9.02 -19.20
N ARG A 174 2.32 9.89 -18.26
CA ARG A 174 3.65 9.97 -17.64
C ARG A 174 3.49 10.43 -16.20
N ALA A 175 4.30 9.93 -15.27
CA ALA A 175 4.15 10.22 -13.83
C ALA A 175 3.97 11.72 -13.49
N ALA A 176 4.69 12.63 -14.16
CA ALA A 176 4.61 14.06 -13.89
C ALA A 176 3.41 14.79 -14.55
N TRP A 177 2.53 14.07 -15.26
CA TRP A 177 1.45 14.64 -16.07
C TRP A 177 0.09 14.30 -15.44
N PRO A 178 -0.38 15.11 -14.46
CA PRO A 178 -1.64 14.85 -13.78
C PRO A 178 -2.83 15.07 -14.74
N ASN A 179 -3.99 14.52 -14.36
CA ASN A 179 -5.25 15.07 -14.86
C ASN A 179 -5.52 16.43 -14.20
N ARG A 180 -6.02 17.41 -14.95
CA ARG A 180 -6.26 18.78 -14.45
C ARG A 180 -7.71 19.19 -14.59
N ASP A 181 -8.26 19.84 -13.59
CA ASP A 181 -9.60 20.44 -13.67
C ASP A 181 -10.67 19.40 -14.06
N ILE A 182 -10.81 18.38 -13.20
CA ILE A 182 -11.71 17.24 -13.43
C ILE A 182 -12.91 17.37 -12.50
N VAL A 183 -14.12 17.22 -13.05
CA VAL A 183 -15.37 17.17 -12.30
C VAL A 183 -16.06 15.83 -12.54
N ILE A 184 -16.36 15.12 -11.46
CA ILE A 184 -17.19 13.90 -11.45
C ILE A 184 -18.38 14.20 -10.56
N ARG A 185 -19.59 14.27 -11.12
CA ARG A 185 -20.79 14.72 -10.40
C ARG A 185 -22.00 13.84 -10.70
N ASP A 186 -22.77 13.52 -9.67
CA ASP A 186 -24.03 12.75 -9.79
C ASP A 186 -23.79 11.39 -10.48
N VAL A 187 -22.66 10.76 -10.17
CA VAL A 187 -22.20 9.51 -10.80
C VAL A 187 -22.45 8.31 -9.88
N VAL A 188 -22.71 7.15 -10.49
CA VAL A 188 -22.77 5.87 -9.77
C VAL A 188 -21.70 4.92 -10.32
N CYS A 189 -20.85 4.40 -9.45
CA CYS A 189 -19.94 3.29 -9.74
C CYS A 189 -20.50 2.03 -9.08
N ASP A 190 -21.00 1.08 -9.89
CA ASP A 190 -21.79 -0.07 -9.41
C ASP A 190 -21.10 -1.39 -9.72
N ARG A 191 -20.80 -2.19 -8.68
CA ARG A 191 -20.32 -3.57 -8.82
C ARG A 191 -19.10 -3.71 -9.72
N ASN A 192 -18.13 -2.80 -9.57
CA ASN A 192 -16.85 -2.89 -10.27
C ASN A 192 -15.95 -3.95 -9.63
N TYR A 193 -14.93 -4.42 -10.37
CA TYR A 193 -14.15 -5.59 -9.97
C TYR A 193 -13.03 -5.27 -8.98
N ARG A 194 -12.38 -4.12 -9.14
CA ARG A 194 -11.23 -3.69 -8.32
C ARG A 194 -11.52 -2.42 -7.53
N GLN A 195 -12.02 -1.35 -8.15
CA GLN A 195 -12.40 -0.12 -7.46
C GLN A 195 -13.65 0.53 -8.07
N GLY A 196 -14.37 1.33 -7.29
CA GLY A 196 -15.31 2.30 -7.88
C GLY A 196 -14.55 3.36 -8.68
N ILE A 197 -13.62 4.06 -8.03
CA ILE A 197 -12.76 5.08 -8.63
C ILE A 197 -11.31 4.89 -8.16
N SER A 198 -10.34 5.03 -9.06
CA SER A 198 -8.91 5.13 -8.69
C SER A 198 -8.35 6.48 -9.12
N VAL A 199 -7.64 7.16 -8.21
CA VAL A 199 -6.99 8.45 -8.45
C VAL A 199 -5.49 8.31 -8.30
N ILE A 200 -4.79 8.20 -9.42
CA ILE A 200 -3.32 8.10 -9.45
C ILE A 200 -2.70 9.50 -9.41
N SER A 201 -3.18 10.39 -10.27
CA SER A 201 -2.71 11.77 -10.29
C SER A 201 -3.77 12.75 -10.78
N ALA A 202 -4.03 13.76 -9.96
CA ALA A 202 -4.96 14.83 -10.25
C ALA A 202 -4.54 16.17 -9.61
N GLU A 203 -4.87 17.25 -10.29
CA GLU A 203 -4.75 18.63 -9.83
C GLU A 203 -6.08 19.34 -10.11
N ASN A 204 -6.71 19.92 -9.08
CA ASN A 204 -8.07 20.48 -9.13
C ASN A 204 -9.12 19.42 -9.54
N LEU A 205 -9.34 18.46 -8.64
CA LEU A 205 -10.35 17.40 -8.80
C LEU A 205 -11.53 17.68 -7.89
N LEU A 206 -12.75 17.66 -8.44
CA LEU A 206 -14.00 17.66 -7.68
C LEU A 206 -14.76 16.37 -7.96
N ILE A 207 -15.04 15.60 -6.91
CA ILE A 207 -15.98 14.47 -6.91
C ILE A 207 -17.16 14.85 -6.02
N GLU A 208 -18.36 14.85 -6.58
CA GLU A 208 -19.54 15.38 -5.90
C GLU A 208 -20.75 14.46 -6.10
N ASN A 209 -21.56 14.25 -5.06
CA ASN A 209 -22.81 13.48 -5.14
C ASN A 209 -22.63 12.11 -5.82
N THR A 210 -21.52 11.44 -5.52
CA THR A 210 -21.14 10.19 -6.21
C THR A 210 -21.35 9.00 -5.28
N ILE A 211 -21.91 7.92 -5.82
CA ILE A 211 -22.11 6.65 -5.11
C ILE A 211 -21.11 5.63 -5.65
N MET A 212 -20.32 4.99 -4.78
CA MET A 212 -19.46 3.86 -5.15
C MET A 212 -19.81 2.64 -4.29
N ARG A 213 -20.37 1.60 -4.90
CA ARG A 213 -20.93 0.48 -4.15
C ARG A 213 -20.70 -0.90 -4.74
N ASP A 214 -20.77 -1.89 -3.85
CA ASP A 214 -20.76 -3.32 -4.16
C ASP A 214 -19.51 -3.76 -4.97
N THR A 215 -18.41 -3.01 -4.84
CA THR A 215 -17.13 -3.37 -5.45
C THR A 215 -16.61 -4.66 -4.81
N ALA A 216 -16.31 -5.64 -5.66
CA ALA A 216 -15.85 -6.96 -5.24
C ALA A 216 -15.12 -7.66 -6.39
N GLY A 217 -14.08 -8.43 -6.07
CA GLY A 217 -13.27 -9.14 -7.05
C GLY A 217 -11.81 -9.17 -6.61
N THR A 218 -11.00 -8.24 -7.13
CA THR A 218 -9.58 -8.13 -6.76
C THR A 218 -9.36 -7.03 -5.71
N PRO A 219 -8.62 -7.32 -4.62
CA PRO A 219 -8.22 -6.29 -3.65
C PRO A 219 -7.51 -5.11 -4.33
N PRO A 220 -7.70 -3.87 -3.85
CA PRO A 220 -8.38 -3.53 -2.59
C PRO A 220 -9.89 -3.72 -2.55
N ALA A 221 -10.59 -3.72 -3.69
CA ALA A 221 -12.06 -3.82 -3.77
C ALA A 221 -12.79 -2.66 -3.06
N ALA A 222 -12.20 -1.48 -3.05
CA ALA A 222 -12.66 -0.29 -2.35
C ALA A 222 -13.67 0.55 -3.17
N GLY A 223 -14.40 1.43 -2.49
CA GLY A 223 -15.26 2.42 -3.14
C GLY A 223 -14.43 3.43 -3.94
N ILE A 224 -13.37 3.96 -3.34
CA ILE A 224 -12.37 4.80 -4.00
C ILE A 224 -10.98 4.59 -3.39
N ASP A 225 -9.94 4.67 -4.22
CA ASP A 225 -8.55 4.66 -3.79
C ASP A 225 -7.75 5.81 -4.42
N PHE A 226 -7.13 6.63 -3.58
CA PHE A 226 -6.07 7.55 -3.98
C PHE A 226 -4.73 6.84 -3.84
N GLU A 227 -4.22 6.32 -4.96
CA GLU A 227 -3.05 5.43 -5.01
C GLU A 227 -2.02 5.87 -6.06
N PRO A 228 -1.25 6.95 -5.82
CA PRO A 228 -0.13 7.28 -6.69
C PRO A 228 0.81 6.07 -6.85
N ASN A 229 1.29 5.84 -8.07
CA ASN A 229 2.29 4.85 -8.42
C ASN A 229 3.72 5.37 -8.22
N HIS A 230 3.92 6.69 -8.27
CA HIS A 230 5.26 7.30 -8.28
C HIS A 230 5.32 8.64 -7.54
N ALA A 231 6.50 8.98 -7.01
CA ALA A 231 6.74 10.22 -6.27
C ALA A 231 6.52 11.52 -7.09
N GLY A 232 6.56 11.43 -8.42
CA GLY A 232 6.34 12.58 -9.32
C GLY A 232 4.87 12.89 -9.61
N GLU A 233 3.95 12.02 -9.18
CA GLU A 233 2.51 12.22 -9.33
C GLU A 233 1.99 13.19 -8.26
N ARG A 234 0.81 13.75 -8.53
CA ARG A 234 0.22 14.85 -7.74
C ARG A 234 -1.17 14.51 -7.28
N LEU A 235 -1.48 14.88 -6.03
CA LEU A 235 -2.82 14.91 -5.46
C LEU A 235 -3.07 16.30 -4.88
N LYS A 236 -3.36 17.28 -5.74
CA LYS A 236 -3.42 18.69 -5.38
C LYS A 236 -4.82 19.24 -5.59
N ASN A 237 -5.37 19.88 -4.56
CA ASN A 237 -6.73 20.43 -4.59
C ASN A 237 -7.77 19.38 -5.00
N CYS A 238 -7.74 18.21 -4.36
CA CYS A 238 -8.72 17.15 -4.56
C CYS A 238 -9.82 17.26 -3.51
N VAL A 239 -11.06 17.46 -3.95
CA VAL A 239 -12.23 17.61 -3.07
C VAL A 239 -13.25 16.52 -3.40
N MET A 240 -13.70 15.82 -2.37
CA MET A 240 -14.88 14.95 -2.42
C MET A 240 -15.96 15.55 -1.53
N ARG A 241 -17.19 15.66 -2.02
CA ARG A 241 -18.30 16.15 -1.20
C ARG A 241 -19.62 15.44 -1.46
N ASN A 242 -20.35 15.16 -0.39
CA ASN A 242 -21.63 14.45 -0.41
C ASN A 242 -21.56 13.08 -1.14
N CYS A 243 -20.43 12.39 -1.03
CA CYS A 243 -20.25 11.07 -1.63
C CYS A 243 -20.69 9.95 -0.67
N LEU A 244 -21.07 8.80 -1.23
CA LEU A 244 -21.42 7.60 -0.50
C LEU A 244 -20.58 6.42 -0.98
N THR A 245 -19.93 5.71 -0.05
CA THR A 245 -19.42 4.36 -0.27
C THR A 245 -20.34 3.37 0.43
N GLU A 246 -20.67 2.27 -0.22
CA GLU A 246 -21.60 1.30 0.36
C GLU A 246 -21.24 -0.14 -0.01
N ASN A 247 -21.20 -1.02 1.00
CA ASN A 247 -21.10 -2.47 0.85
C ASN A 247 -19.92 -2.96 -0.01
N ASN A 248 -18.84 -2.18 -0.11
CA ASN A 248 -17.65 -2.63 -0.82
C ASN A 248 -16.98 -3.77 -0.02
N TYR A 249 -16.42 -4.74 -0.73
CA TYR A 249 -15.67 -5.84 -0.10
C TYR A 249 -14.37 -5.32 0.53
N GLY A 250 -13.81 -4.27 -0.05
CA GLY A 250 -12.69 -3.48 0.44
C GLY A 250 -13.10 -2.29 1.29
N ASP A 251 -12.23 -1.28 1.30
CA ASP A 251 -12.41 -0.08 2.11
C ASP A 251 -13.40 0.89 1.44
N GLY A 252 -14.02 1.78 2.21
CA GLY A 252 -14.91 2.80 1.65
C GLY A 252 -14.08 3.85 0.91
N TYR A 253 -13.34 4.62 1.70
CA TYR A 253 -12.40 5.64 1.23
C TYR A 253 -10.97 5.22 1.58
N GLU A 254 -10.17 4.86 0.58
CA GLU A 254 -8.76 4.49 0.73
C GLU A 254 -7.84 5.58 0.18
N PHE A 255 -6.77 5.86 0.94
CA PHE A 255 -5.68 6.76 0.57
C PHE A 255 -4.37 6.01 0.78
N TYR A 256 -3.95 5.25 -0.24
CA TYR A 256 -2.71 4.52 -0.24
C TYR A 256 -1.57 5.36 -0.83
N LEU A 257 -0.92 6.17 0.00
CA LEU A 257 0.06 7.18 -0.42
C LEU A 257 1.56 6.84 -0.20
N PRO A 258 2.02 5.59 0.07
CA PRO A 258 3.42 5.35 0.39
C PRO A 258 4.39 5.52 -0.81
N ASN A 259 3.88 5.70 -2.03
CA ASN A 259 4.70 6.00 -3.21
C ASN A 259 4.94 7.50 -3.42
N LEU A 260 4.22 8.36 -2.69
CA LEU A 260 4.60 9.75 -2.51
C LEU A 260 5.68 9.84 -1.42
N THR A 261 6.50 10.89 -1.49
CA THR A 261 7.68 11.05 -0.62
C THR A 261 7.75 12.49 -0.08
N ALA A 262 8.73 12.77 0.78
CA ALA A 262 9.00 14.13 1.22
C ALA A 262 9.35 15.08 0.05
N SER A 263 9.88 14.54 -1.05
CA SER A 263 10.21 15.31 -2.26
C SER A 263 9.01 15.56 -3.19
N SER A 264 7.90 14.85 -2.99
CA SER A 264 6.70 15.02 -3.78
C SER A 264 6.07 16.41 -3.54
N GLU A 265 5.27 16.86 -4.50
CA GLU A 265 4.38 18.00 -4.30
C GLU A 265 3.46 17.71 -3.10
N PRO A 266 3.30 18.64 -2.14
CA PRO A 266 2.43 18.42 -0.99
C PRO A 266 1.00 18.07 -1.40
N ALA A 267 0.47 16.99 -0.82
CA ALA A 267 -0.91 16.57 -1.07
C ALA A 267 -1.90 17.57 -0.46
N SER A 268 -3.03 17.79 -1.13
CA SER A 268 -4.12 18.63 -0.63
C SER A 268 -5.45 17.96 -0.95
N ILE A 269 -6.02 17.31 0.07
CA ILE A 269 -7.21 16.44 -0.06
C ILE A 269 -8.27 16.90 0.95
N ARG A 270 -9.52 16.97 0.52
CA ARG A 270 -10.65 17.31 1.39
C ARG A 270 -11.87 16.42 1.14
N LEU A 271 -12.45 15.89 2.21
CA LEU A 271 -13.71 15.14 2.20
C LEU A 271 -14.73 15.94 3.00
N GLU A 272 -15.89 16.20 2.44
CA GLU A 272 -16.94 17.02 3.05
C GLU A 272 -18.28 16.28 3.03
N ASN A 273 -18.88 16.04 4.20
CA ASN A 273 -20.20 15.44 4.33
C ASN A 273 -20.34 14.08 3.59
N CYS A 274 -19.23 13.36 3.42
CA CYS A 274 -19.20 12.03 2.84
C CYS A 274 -19.67 10.97 3.86
N ARG A 275 -20.21 9.86 3.36
CA ARG A 275 -20.71 8.74 4.16
C ARG A 275 -20.13 7.42 3.68
N SER A 276 -19.80 6.51 4.60
CA SER A 276 -19.47 5.11 4.31
C SER A 276 -20.38 4.20 5.11
N VAL A 277 -20.90 3.15 4.48
CA VAL A 277 -21.83 2.19 5.10
C VAL A 277 -21.44 0.76 4.72
N GLY A 278 -21.16 -0.10 5.70
CA GLY A 278 -21.02 -1.55 5.45
C GLY A 278 -19.75 -1.98 4.70
N ASP A 279 -18.81 -1.06 4.46
CA ASP A 279 -17.51 -1.34 3.86
C ASP A 279 -16.60 -2.14 4.84
N ARG A 280 -15.45 -2.67 4.38
CA ARG A 280 -14.51 -3.40 5.25
C ARG A 280 -13.90 -2.49 6.33
N VAL A 281 -13.32 -1.37 5.92
CA VAL A 281 -12.93 -0.23 6.75
C VAL A 281 -13.55 1.02 6.11
N ALA A 282 -14.07 1.96 6.89
CA ALA A 282 -14.76 3.11 6.30
C ALA A 282 -13.78 4.13 5.70
N LEU A 283 -12.73 4.49 6.45
CA LEU A 283 -11.65 5.38 6.00
C LEU A 283 -10.28 4.78 6.33
N ARG A 284 -9.41 4.67 5.32
CA ARG A 284 -8.04 4.20 5.48
C ARG A 284 -7.04 5.18 4.88
N VAL A 285 -6.09 5.65 5.68
CA VAL A 285 -5.02 6.57 5.25
C VAL A 285 -3.66 5.97 5.57
N ILE A 286 -2.86 5.67 4.56
CA ILE A 286 -1.52 5.06 4.71
C ILE A 286 -0.50 5.93 3.99
N THR A 287 0.60 6.28 4.66
CA THR A 287 1.73 7.02 4.05
C THR A 287 3.05 6.25 4.18
N GLY A 288 4.18 6.88 3.83
CA GLY A 288 5.51 6.49 4.31
C GLY A 288 5.81 7.05 5.70
N ASN A 289 6.72 6.40 6.44
CA ASN A 289 7.09 6.75 7.81
C ASN A 289 8.45 7.42 7.95
N ALA A 290 9.46 6.94 7.20
CA ALA A 290 10.79 7.50 7.25
C ALA A 290 10.80 8.95 6.75
N GLU A 291 11.80 9.73 7.17
CA GLU A 291 11.92 11.15 6.82
C GLU A 291 11.87 11.40 5.31
N ALA A 292 12.52 10.53 4.51
CA ALA A 292 12.48 10.61 3.05
C ALA A 292 11.10 10.23 2.45
N ASP A 293 10.34 9.37 3.12
CA ASP A 293 9.07 8.81 2.63
C ASP A 293 7.85 9.57 3.17
N ALA A 294 8.05 10.53 4.08
CA ALA A 294 6.99 11.28 4.73
C ALA A 294 6.25 12.17 3.73
N VAL A 295 5.07 11.72 3.32
CA VAL A 295 4.16 12.50 2.46
C VAL A 295 3.84 13.82 3.16
N ARG A 296 4.01 14.96 2.47
CA ARG A 296 3.70 16.30 3.01
C ARG A 296 2.31 16.78 2.60
N GLY A 297 1.85 17.86 3.22
CA GLY A 297 0.62 18.56 2.84
C GLY A 297 -0.49 18.45 3.87
N THR A 298 -1.74 18.44 3.41
CA THR A 298 -2.93 18.44 4.27
C THR A 298 -4.02 17.51 3.75
N MET A 299 -4.66 16.81 4.68
CA MET A 299 -5.92 16.10 4.45
C MET A 299 -6.94 16.51 5.51
N VAL A 300 -8.13 16.95 5.09
CA VAL A 300 -9.22 17.32 5.99
C VAL A 300 -10.46 16.49 5.66
N VAL A 301 -11.00 15.84 6.67
CA VAL A 301 -12.24 15.05 6.61
C VAL A 301 -13.23 15.75 7.51
N GLU A 302 -14.25 16.38 6.94
CA GLU A 302 -15.17 17.27 7.64
C GLU A 302 -16.61 16.78 7.52
N GLY A 303 -17.31 16.67 8.65
CA GLY A 303 -18.73 16.32 8.67
C GLY A 303 -19.04 14.92 8.15
N CYS A 304 -18.04 14.05 8.05
CA CYS A 304 -18.21 12.71 7.48
C CYS A 304 -18.79 11.71 8.49
N ARG A 305 -19.49 10.70 7.99
CA ARG A 305 -20.10 9.64 8.80
C ARG A 305 -19.65 8.25 8.34
N PHE A 306 -19.12 7.49 9.28
CA PHE A 306 -18.54 6.16 9.08
C PHE A 306 -19.37 5.13 9.84
N GLU A 307 -20.11 4.30 9.11
CA GLU A 307 -21.18 3.48 9.66
C GLU A 307 -20.96 2.01 9.35
N GLN A 308 -21.13 1.17 10.37
CA GLN A 308 -21.25 -0.28 10.18
C GLN A 308 -20.08 -0.91 9.40
N ALA A 309 -18.88 -0.32 9.49
CA ALA A 309 -17.69 -0.93 8.92
C ALA A 309 -17.50 -2.33 9.53
N LYS A 310 -17.19 -3.31 8.69
CA LYS A 310 -17.00 -4.72 9.12
C LYS A 310 -15.79 -4.88 10.04
N ARG A 311 -14.82 -3.95 9.94
CA ARG A 311 -13.64 -3.81 10.82
C ARG A 311 -13.62 -2.41 11.45
N ASN A 312 -12.45 -1.80 11.56
CA ASN A 312 -12.29 -0.43 12.09
C ASN A 312 -13.11 0.58 11.27
N GLY A 313 -13.60 1.63 11.91
CA GLY A 313 -14.15 2.78 11.19
C GLY A 313 -13.04 3.56 10.49
N VAL A 314 -11.96 3.86 11.22
CA VAL A 314 -10.84 4.65 10.71
C VAL A 314 -9.52 3.91 10.94
N VAL A 315 -8.67 3.84 9.93
CA VAL A 315 -7.28 3.35 10.03
C VAL A 315 -6.33 4.43 9.54
N ILE A 316 -5.37 4.83 10.37
CA ILE A 316 -4.31 5.79 10.02
C ILE A 316 -2.97 5.12 10.25
N GLY A 317 -2.22 4.91 9.17
CA GLY A 317 -1.03 4.09 9.17
C GLY A 317 0.22 4.79 8.69
N ARG A 318 1.32 4.48 9.37
CA ARG A 318 2.72 4.85 9.05
C ARG A 318 2.97 6.36 8.99
N LYS A 319 2.01 7.19 9.43
CA LYS A 319 2.00 8.64 9.24
C LYS A 319 2.83 9.39 10.29
N PRO A 320 4.03 9.88 9.98
CA PRO A 320 4.88 10.52 10.97
C PRO A 320 4.39 11.92 11.32
N PRO A 321 4.77 12.48 12.49
CA PRO A 321 4.36 13.82 12.91
C PRO A 321 4.85 14.95 11.98
N HIS A 322 6.02 14.78 11.35
CA HIS A 322 6.53 15.76 10.38
C HIS A 322 5.93 15.62 8.97
N GLY A 323 5.05 14.62 8.75
CA GLY A 323 4.36 14.41 7.48
C GLY A 323 3.06 15.21 7.35
N MET A 324 2.19 14.75 6.47
CA MET A 324 0.90 15.37 6.11
C MET A 324 0.04 15.60 7.35
N ALA A 325 -0.47 16.81 7.53
CA ALA A 325 -1.42 17.11 8.60
C ALA A 325 -2.78 16.47 8.26
N LEU A 326 -3.30 15.64 9.17
CA LEU A 326 -4.59 14.96 9.00
C LEU A 326 -5.58 15.46 10.03
N THR A 327 -6.70 16.02 9.60
CA THR A 327 -7.78 16.44 10.49
C THR A 327 -9.06 15.69 10.19
N LEU A 328 -9.66 15.08 11.22
CA LEU A 328 -11.05 14.63 11.22
C LEU A 328 -11.84 15.65 12.06
N ASP A 329 -12.73 16.39 11.42
CA ASP A 329 -13.51 17.47 12.03
C ASP A 329 -15.00 17.15 11.99
N ARG A 330 -15.68 17.20 13.13
CA ARG A 330 -17.12 16.94 13.29
C ARG A 330 -17.58 15.63 12.62
N CYS A 331 -16.72 14.61 12.67
CA CYS A 331 -16.99 13.29 12.09
C CYS A 331 -17.69 12.37 13.10
N VAL A 332 -18.45 11.41 12.60
CA VAL A 332 -19.14 10.40 13.44
C VAL A 332 -18.72 9.00 13.00
N ILE A 333 -18.25 8.19 13.95
CA ILE A 333 -17.94 6.76 13.77
C ILE A 333 -18.95 5.97 14.59
N THR A 334 -19.80 5.17 13.95
CA THR A 334 -20.91 4.51 14.64
C THR A 334 -21.15 3.08 14.15
N GLY A 335 -21.37 2.15 15.08
CA GLY A 335 -21.68 0.76 14.76
C GLY A 335 -20.59 0.00 14.00
N CYS A 336 -19.35 0.51 13.96
CA CYS A 336 -18.21 -0.16 13.34
C CYS A 336 -17.77 -1.39 14.16
N ALA A 337 -16.83 -2.16 13.61
CA ALA A 337 -16.56 -3.54 14.01
C ALA A 337 -17.86 -4.37 13.97
N ALA A 338 -18.64 -4.21 12.91
CA ALA A 338 -19.97 -4.79 12.81
C ALA A 338 -19.93 -6.33 12.97
N GLY A 339 -20.62 -6.84 14.00
CA GLY A 339 -20.66 -8.27 14.30
C GLY A 339 -19.42 -8.85 15.00
N THR A 340 -18.48 -8.01 15.46
CA THR A 340 -17.26 -8.47 16.15
C THR A 340 -16.78 -7.47 17.20
N ASN A 341 -15.99 -7.93 18.17
CA ASN A 341 -15.31 -7.08 19.16
C ASN A 341 -13.78 -7.05 18.97
N ALA A 342 -13.27 -7.61 17.87
CA ALA A 342 -11.84 -7.75 17.61
C ALA A 342 -11.14 -6.45 17.19
N PHE A 343 -11.89 -5.42 16.81
CA PHE A 343 -11.35 -4.18 16.26
C PHE A 343 -11.82 -2.96 17.07
N ALA A 344 -10.91 -2.01 17.26
CA ALA A 344 -11.24 -0.67 17.74
C ALA A 344 -11.92 0.16 16.65
N ASP A 345 -12.61 1.24 17.02
CA ASP A 345 -13.22 2.15 16.05
C ASP A 345 -12.17 2.93 15.25
N LEU A 346 -11.06 3.29 15.90
CA LEU A 346 -9.89 3.92 15.29
C LEU A 346 -8.63 3.07 15.54
N LEU A 347 -7.90 2.74 14.48
CA LEU A 347 -6.59 2.11 14.56
C LEU A 347 -5.51 3.07 14.08
N LEU A 348 -4.54 3.33 14.93
CA LEU A 348 -3.25 3.89 14.55
C LEU A 348 -2.28 2.72 14.32
N ASN A 349 -1.57 2.67 13.20
CA ASN A 349 -0.54 1.65 13.04
C ASN A 349 0.74 2.13 12.41
N ALA A 350 1.85 1.45 12.70
CA ALA A 350 3.11 1.57 11.99
C ALA A 350 3.71 0.16 11.87
N ARG A 351 4.56 -0.06 10.89
CA ARG A 351 5.21 -1.36 10.74
C ARG A 351 6.26 -1.59 11.82
N THR A 352 6.73 -2.81 11.96
CA THR A 352 7.79 -3.15 12.91
C THR A 352 9.08 -2.38 12.63
N GLU A 353 9.40 -2.15 11.35
CA GLU A 353 10.58 -1.39 10.94
C GLU A 353 10.42 0.13 11.03
N ASP A 354 9.18 0.63 11.11
CA ASP A 354 8.88 2.06 11.19
C ASP A 354 9.30 2.59 12.58
N GLN A 355 10.32 3.45 12.61
CA GLN A 355 10.93 3.95 13.86
C GLN A 355 10.29 5.25 14.36
N ILE A 356 9.49 5.91 13.53
CA ILE A 356 8.92 7.22 13.85
C ILE A 356 7.47 7.01 14.30
N PRO A 357 7.03 7.62 15.42
CA PRO A 357 5.65 7.53 15.89
C PRO A 357 4.64 7.92 14.82
N VAL A 358 3.42 7.38 14.94
CA VAL A 358 2.28 7.94 14.21
C VAL A 358 1.92 9.29 14.84
N GLY A 359 1.70 10.33 14.05
CA GLY A 359 1.37 11.64 14.63
C GLY A 359 0.94 12.70 13.65
N ASN A 360 0.74 13.94 14.12
CA ASN A 360 0.18 15.09 13.40
C ASN A 360 -1.26 14.82 12.92
N ILE A 361 -2.07 14.39 13.87
CA ILE A 361 -3.47 14.01 13.69
C ILE A 361 -4.32 14.88 14.62
N ARG A 362 -5.35 15.51 14.07
CA ARG A 362 -6.34 16.24 14.85
C ARG A 362 -7.69 15.58 14.73
N LEU A 363 -8.25 15.14 15.86
CA LEU A 363 -9.62 14.64 15.98
C LEU A 363 -10.44 15.75 16.64
N ASN A 364 -11.09 16.60 15.86
CA ASN A 364 -11.84 17.76 16.36
C ASN A 364 -13.33 17.44 16.38
N ASP A 365 -13.93 17.37 17.56
CA ASP A 365 -15.35 17.09 17.76
C ASP A 365 -15.82 15.79 17.08
N VAL A 366 -15.00 14.75 17.18
CA VAL A 366 -15.33 13.41 16.66
C VAL A 366 -16.24 12.70 17.65
N VAL A 367 -17.33 12.10 17.17
CA VAL A 367 -18.23 11.26 17.97
C VAL A 367 -17.98 9.79 17.66
N ILE A 368 -17.81 8.97 18.69
CA ILE A 368 -17.69 7.51 18.57
C ILE A 368 -18.83 6.86 19.33
N GLU A 369 -19.64 6.08 18.62
CA GLU A 369 -20.80 5.37 19.13
C GLU A 369 -20.60 3.86 19.00
N GLN A 370 -20.40 3.22 20.15
CA GLN A 370 -20.20 1.78 20.22
C GLN A 370 -21.51 1.07 20.57
N SER A 371 -21.72 -0.09 19.94
CA SER A 371 -22.80 -1.03 20.31
C SER A 371 -22.40 -1.96 21.46
N VAL A 372 -21.10 -2.09 21.74
CA VAL A 372 -20.51 -2.89 22.82
C VAL A 372 -19.30 -2.16 23.38
N VAL A 373 -19.11 -2.17 24.70
CA VAL A 373 -17.95 -1.56 25.36
C VAL A 373 -16.65 -2.24 24.91
N ARG A 374 -15.74 -1.47 24.31
CA ARG A 374 -14.39 -1.89 23.89
C ARG A 374 -13.46 -0.67 23.75
N PRO A 375 -12.13 -0.86 23.63
CA PRO A 375 -11.24 0.25 23.28
C PRO A 375 -11.69 0.93 21.98
N TRP A 376 -11.90 2.24 22.02
CA TRP A 376 -12.29 3.01 20.83
C TRP A 376 -11.10 3.37 19.95
N ILE A 377 -9.89 3.40 20.51
CA ILE A 377 -8.63 3.63 19.81
C ILE A 377 -7.55 2.67 20.28
N VAL A 378 -6.77 2.16 19.33
CA VAL A 378 -5.60 1.31 19.58
C VAL A 378 -4.45 1.77 18.70
N CYS A 379 -3.21 1.66 19.21
CA CYS A 379 -1.99 1.82 18.42
C CYS A 379 -1.25 0.48 18.30
N GLN A 380 -0.93 0.07 17.08
CA GLN A 380 -0.06 -1.07 16.78
C GLN A 380 1.19 -0.56 16.07
N SER A 381 2.31 -0.45 16.76
CA SER A 381 3.53 0.16 16.22
C SER A 381 4.77 -0.60 16.65
N GLY A 382 5.75 -0.69 15.75
CA GLY A 382 7.11 -1.14 16.04
C GLY A 382 7.94 -0.10 16.80
N ALA A 383 7.49 1.15 16.86
CA ALA A 383 8.22 2.21 17.54
C ALA A 383 8.38 1.89 19.04
N GLU A 384 9.62 1.92 19.51
CA GLU A 384 10.00 1.43 20.84
C GLU A 384 9.62 2.38 21.99
N TYR A 385 9.61 3.68 21.72
CA TYR A 385 9.51 4.74 22.72
C TYR A 385 8.18 5.45 22.59
N GLU A 386 8.11 6.49 21.76
CA GLU A 386 6.87 7.14 21.42
C GLU A 386 6.21 6.39 20.25
N THR A 387 5.04 5.80 20.47
CA THR A 387 4.24 5.16 19.40
C THR A 387 3.28 6.13 18.73
N VAL A 388 2.81 7.12 19.50
CA VAL A 388 1.90 8.17 19.06
C VAL A 388 2.39 9.52 19.57
N THR A 389 2.43 10.54 18.70
CA THR A 389 2.77 11.94 19.04
C THR A 389 1.85 12.89 18.29
N ASP A 390 1.79 14.16 18.67
CA ASP A 390 1.01 15.20 17.95
C ASP A 390 -0.43 14.77 17.59
N LEU A 391 -1.07 14.02 18.49
CA LEU A 391 -2.49 13.68 18.45
C LEU A 391 -3.24 14.68 19.32
N SER A 392 -4.23 15.38 18.77
CA SER A 392 -4.92 16.45 19.50
C SER A 392 -6.41 16.54 19.18
N GLY A 393 -7.13 17.32 19.98
CA GLY A 393 -8.54 17.63 19.78
C GLY A 393 -9.46 16.99 20.82
N THR A 394 -10.70 16.73 20.43
CA THR A 394 -11.82 16.34 21.29
C THR A 394 -12.59 15.17 20.69
N VAL A 395 -12.86 14.16 21.51
CA VAL A 395 -13.67 12.99 21.15
C VAL A 395 -14.82 12.86 22.15
N THR A 396 -16.04 12.64 21.65
CA THR A 396 -17.19 12.26 22.46
C THR A 396 -17.43 10.76 22.29
N LEU A 397 -17.24 9.99 23.35
CA LEU A 397 -17.43 8.54 23.37
C LEU A 397 -18.79 8.19 24.00
N ARG A 398 -19.59 7.42 23.26
CA ARG A 398 -20.88 6.88 23.67
C ARG A 398 -20.80 5.36 23.70
N GLN A 399 -20.95 4.80 24.89
CA GLN A 399 -20.88 3.37 25.16
C GLN A 399 -22.17 2.88 25.80
N PRO A 400 -22.60 1.64 25.52
CA PRO A 400 -23.83 1.11 26.09
C PRO A 400 -23.67 0.96 27.62
N GLY A 401 -24.63 1.49 28.37
CA GLY A 401 -24.64 1.40 29.84
C GLY A 401 -23.66 2.35 30.56
N ALA A 402 -22.96 3.23 29.85
CA ALA A 402 -22.08 4.24 30.43
C ALA A 402 -22.60 5.67 30.15
N ALA A 403 -22.26 6.62 31.02
CA ALA A 403 -22.48 8.03 30.73
C ALA A 403 -21.59 8.47 29.56
N GLU A 404 -22.07 9.43 28.76
CA GLU A 404 -21.29 10.02 27.67
C GLU A 404 -19.97 10.63 28.21
N GLN A 405 -18.86 10.34 27.55
CA GLN A 405 -17.54 10.83 27.94
C GLN A 405 -17.00 11.81 26.90
N ARG A 406 -16.61 13.00 27.34
CA ARG A 406 -15.90 13.97 26.52
C ARG A 406 -14.41 13.89 26.84
N ILE A 407 -13.62 13.40 25.89
CA ILE A 407 -12.18 13.17 26.02
C ILE A 407 -11.43 14.28 25.29
N THR A 408 -10.53 14.97 26.00
CA THR A 408 -9.58 15.92 25.38
C THR A 408 -8.24 15.22 25.20
N LEU A 409 -7.74 15.16 23.97
CA LEU A 409 -6.53 14.44 23.60
C LEU A 409 -5.29 15.30 23.92
N THR A 410 -4.95 15.37 25.21
CA THR A 410 -3.77 16.09 25.70
C THR A 410 -2.51 15.19 25.64
N PRO A 411 -1.29 15.76 25.67
CA PRO A 411 -0.07 14.96 25.79
C PRO A 411 -0.09 13.98 26.98
N ALA A 412 -0.69 14.37 28.11
CA ALA A 412 -0.84 13.50 29.28
C ALA A 412 -1.77 12.32 29.00
N TRP A 413 -2.90 12.55 28.31
CA TRP A 413 -3.81 11.49 27.89
C TRP A 413 -3.14 10.51 26.91
N ILE A 414 -2.34 11.03 25.96
CA ILE A 414 -1.58 10.19 25.01
C ILE A 414 -0.59 9.30 25.76
N ALA A 415 0.21 9.87 26.68
CA ALA A 415 1.19 9.12 27.45
C ALA A 415 0.53 8.04 28.34
N GLN A 416 -0.68 8.30 28.84
CA GLN A 416 -1.46 7.32 29.61
C GLN A 416 -2.06 6.22 28.71
N THR A 417 -2.55 6.58 27.53
CA THR A 417 -3.26 5.67 26.62
C THR A 417 -2.30 4.81 25.79
N PHE A 418 -1.17 5.38 25.40
CA PHE A 418 -0.12 4.76 24.61
C PHE A 418 1.23 4.87 25.33
N PRO A 419 1.38 4.20 26.49
CA PRO A 419 2.63 4.25 27.24
C PRO A 419 3.79 3.68 26.39
N PRO A 420 5.01 4.23 26.53
CA PRO A 420 6.18 3.66 25.89
C PRO A 420 6.35 2.18 26.24
N ARG A 421 6.66 1.38 25.22
CA ARG A 421 6.91 -0.05 25.41
C ARG A 421 8.16 -0.28 26.25
N PHE A 422 9.19 0.54 26.04
CA PHE A 422 10.39 0.55 26.87
C PHE A 422 10.64 1.92 27.49
N THR A 423 10.98 1.94 28.77
CA THR A 423 11.18 3.17 29.55
C THR A 423 12.61 3.73 29.49
N VAL A 424 13.59 2.90 29.13
CA VAL A 424 15.01 3.29 29.05
C VAL A 424 15.38 3.53 27.60
N ARG A 425 15.92 4.70 27.21
CA ARG A 425 16.32 4.92 25.81
C ARG A 425 17.72 4.40 25.53
N VAL A 426 17.85 3.44 24.61
CA VAL A 426 19.12 2.89 24.15
C VAL A 426 19.30 3.25 22.66
N PRO A 427 20.22 4.17 22.31
CA PRO A 427 20.37 4.62 20.93
C PRO A 427 21.14 3.62 20.07
N ARG A 428 20.95 3.68 18.74
CA ARG A 428 21.89 3.04 17.80
C ARG A 428 23.22 3.80 17.83
N ILE A 429 24.32 3.06 17.69
CA ILE A 429 25.67 3.63 17.61
C ILE A 429 26.13 3.63 16.16
N ALA A 430 26.77 4.72 15.73
CA ALA A 430 27.34 4.83 14.40
C ALA A 430 28.47 3.80 14.19
N PRO A 431 28.58 3.19 13.00
CA PRO A 431 29.64 2.24 12.70
C PRO A 431 31.01 2.94 12.65
N ALA A 432 32.00 2.40 13.38
CA ALA A 432 33.34 2.98 13.52
C ALA A 432 34.45 2.06 13.00
N LEU A 433 34.26 1.49 11.80
CA LEU A 433 35.13 0.42 11.27
C LEU A 433 36.62 0.75 11.22
N ALA A 434 36.99 2.04 11.13
CA ALA A 434 38.39 2.47 11.13
C ALA A 434 39.14 2.13 12.43
N SER A 435 38.43 2.00 13.57
CA SER A 435 39.02 1.62 14.85
C SER A 435 38.83 0.14 15.20
N ALA A 436 38.21 -0.64 14.30
CA ALA A 436 37.90 -2.04 14.57
C ALA A 436 39.18 -2.90 14.64
N ARG A 437 39.24 -3.79 15.62
CA ARG A 437 40.31 -4.78 15.78
C ARG A 437 39.76 -6.17 15.49
N VAL A 438 40.23 -6.78 14.41
CA VAL A 438 39.72 -8.08 13.95
C VAL A 438 40.28 -9.21 14.79
N VAL A 439 39.39 -10.10 15.21
CA VAL A 439 39.71 -11.34 15.92
C VAL A 439 39.29 -12.50 15.03
N ASN A 440 40.25 -13.33 14.64
CA ASN A 440 40.03 -14.55 13.88
C ASN A 440 40.86 -15.68 14.51
N LYS A 441 40.23 -16.54 15.31
CA LYS A 441 40.95 -17.60 16.05
C LYS A 441 40.96 -18.96 15.34
N VAL A 442 40.33 -19.04 14.17
CA VAL A 442 40.16 -20.30 13.42
C VAL A 442 40.49 -20.09 11.94
N GLU A 443 41.25 -21.01 11.36
CA GLU A 443 41.65 -20.95 9.95
C GLU A 443 40.65 -21.68 9.04
N GLY A 444 40.79 -21.48 7.72
CA GLY A 444 40.01 -22.20 6.72
C GLY A 444 38.53 -21.85 6.67
N LEU A 445 37.76 -22.64 5.92
CA LEU A 445 36.31 -22.44 5.77
C LEU A 445 35.58 -22.94 7.03
N GLN A 446 34.71 -22.10 7.59
CA GLN A 446 33.95 -22.42 8.80
C GLN A 446 32.45 -22.33 8.53
N ARG A 447 31.68 -23.18 9.22
CA ARG A 447 30.21 -23.10 9.21
C ARG A 447 29.74 -21.90 10.02
N LEU A 448 28.76 -21.20 9.49
CA LEU A 448 28.13 -20.04 10.11
C LEU A 448 26.77 -20.40 10.69
N ALA A 449 26.26 -19.55 11.58
CA ALA A 449 24.87 -19.65 12.02
C ALA A 449 23.93 -19.59 10.78
N PRO A 450 23.03 -20.57 10.58
CA PRO A 450 22.23 -20.69 9.36
C PRO A 450 21.01 -19.76 9.37
N LEU A 451 21.22 -18.49 9.74
CA LEU A 451 20.18 -17.47 9.82
C LEU A 451 19.89 -16.91 8.42
N ARG A 452 18.62 -16.99 8.02
CA ARG A 452 18.16 -16.66 6.67
C ARG A 452 17.71 -15.20 6.63
N LEU A 453 18.37 -14.37 5.85
CA LEU A 453 17.94 -12.99 5.56
C LEU A 453 16.65 -12.99 4.73
N ARG A 454 15.65 -12.23 5.17
CA ARG A 454 14.38 -12.03 4.46
C ARG A 454 14.50 -10.94 3.40
N ASN A 455 14.05 -11.22 2.17
CA ASN A 455 14.07 -10.35 0.97
C ASN A 455 15.46 -9.99 0.41
N GLY A 456 16.44 -9.82 1.28
CA GLY A 456 17.79 -9.38 0.96
C GLY A 456 18.43 -8.68 2.17
N GLY A 457 19.62 -8.14 1.97
CA GLY A 457 20.36 -7.45 3.02
C GLY A 457 21.84 -7.38 2.70
N SER A 458 22.65 -7.21 3.74
CA SER A 458 24.10 -7.11 3.58
C SER A 458 24.82 -7.90 4.66
N TYR A 459 25.86 -8.62 4.25
CA TYR A 459 26.85 -9.18 5.17
C TYR A 459 28.10 -8.30 5.11
N LEU A 460 28.52 -7.79 6.25
CA LEU A 460 29.79 -7.10 6.37
C LEU A 460 30.86 -8.11 6.77
N PHE A 461 32.01 -8.08 6.11
CA PHE A 461 33.11 -8.98 6.42
C PHE A 461 34.46 -8.30 6.29
N HIS A 462 35.47 -8.80 6.99
CA HIS A 462 36.84 -8.32 6.88
C HIS A 462 37.71 -9.34 6.15
N ALA A 463 38.46 -8.88 5.14
CA ALA A 463 39.34 -9.73 4.35
C ALA A 463 40.75 -9.13 4.23
N GLN A 464 41.76 -9.99 4.12
CA GLN A 464 43.17 -9.59 4.02
C GLN A 464 43.61 -9.50 2.56
N ALA A 465 44.42 -8.50 2.22
CA ALA A 465 45.01 -8.37 0.89
C ALA A 465 45.81 -9.62 0.55
N GLY A 466 45.63 -10.13 -0.68
CA GLY A 466 46.39 -11.29 -1.17
C GLY A 466 45.95 -12.66 -0.62
N VAL A 467 44.99 -12.71 0.31
CA VAL A 467 44.44 -13.97 0.85
C VAL A 467 43.06 -14.23 0.24
N GLU A 468 42.83 -15.40 -0.35
CA GLU A 468 41.53 -15.72 -0.96
C GLU A 468 40.41 -15.67 0.09
N ALA A 469 39.40 -14.84 -0.16
CA ALA A 469 38.16 -14.81 0.60
C ALA A 469 37.12 -15.70 -0.08
N VAL A 470 36.51 -16.60 0.70
CA VAL A 470 35.50 -17.55 0.29
C VAL A 470 34.27 -17.37 1.15
N LEU A 471 33.13 -17.09 0.51
CA LEU A 471 31.81 -17.02 1.13
C LEU A 471 30.86 -17.91 0.34
N ALA A 472 30.16 -18.83 1.01
CA ALA A 472 29.24 -19.76 0.37
C ALA A 472 27.86 -19.72 1.03
N GLY A 473 26.82 -19.69 0.22
CA GLY A 473 25.44 -19.59 0.68
C GLY A 473 24.46 -20.17 -0.34
N GLN A 474 23.17 -19.94 -0.10
CA GLN A 474 22.11 -20.36 -1.01
C GLN A 474 20.85 -19.52 -0.84
N GLN A 475 20.07 -19.42 -1.92
CA GLN A 475 18.71 -18.90 -1.87
C GLN A 475 17.72 -20.00 -1.50
N THR A 476 16.68 -19.63 -0.75
CA THR A 476 15.60 -20.52 -0.33
C THR A 476 14.26 -19.91 -0.68
N GLN A 477 13.35 -20.73 -1.21
CA GLN A 477 12.00 -20.28 -1.55
C GLN A 477 11.19 -19.99 -0.28
N VAL A 478 10.37 -18.94 -0.33
CA VAL A 478 9.37 -18.61 0.69
C VAL A 478 8.00 -18.68 0.03
N GLY A 479 7.03 -19.33 0.67
CA GLY A 479 5.69 -19.57 0.10
C GLY A 479 5.75 -20.13 -1.33
N HIS A 480 5.02 -19.49 -2.25
CA HIS A 480 4.97 -19.83 -3.68
C HIS A 480 5.66 -18.80 -4.58
N TYR A 481 6.53 -17.94 -4.02
CA TYR A 481 7.20 -16.91 -4.81
C TYR A 481 8.19 -17.50 -5.81
N SER A 482 8.25 -16.94 -7.01
CA SER A 482 9.26 -17.28 -8.01
C SER A 482 10.63 -16.70 -7.65
N SER A 483 11.70 -17.22 -8.26
CA SER A 483 13.03 -16.62 -8.09
C SER A 483 13.10 -15.29 -8.82
N ALA A 484 13.52 -14.25 -8.11
CA ALA A 484 13.70 -12.90 -8.64
C ALA A 484 15.05 -12.29 -8.16
N ALA A 485 16.05 -13.15 -7.96
CA ALA A 485 17.31 -12.71 -7.39
C ALA A 485 18.18 -11.94 -8.36
N LYS A 486 18.80 -10.90 -7.82
CA LYS A 486 19.89 -10.18 -8.47
C LYS A 486 21.22 -10.90 -8.14
N PRO A 487 22.28 -10.70 -8.94
CA PRO A 487 23.60 -11.20 -8.60
C PRO A 487 24.04 -10.77 -7.19
N LEU A 488 24.79 -11.63 -6.52
CA LEU A 488 25.54 -11.28 -5.31
C LEU A 488 26.63 -10.28 -5.69
N ILE A 489 26.70 -9.15 -5.00
CA ILE A 489 27.68 -8.09 -5.28
C ILE A 489 28.59 -7.93 -4.06
N VAL A 490 29.89 -8.03 -4.25
CA VAL A 490 30.87 -7.61 -3.24
C VAL A 490 31.37 -6.22 -3.55
N ARG A 491 31.28 -5.33 -2.56
CA ARG A 491 31.81 -3.96 -2.62
C ARG A 491 32.94 -3.76 -1.61
N ALA A 492 33.93 -2.99 -2.01
CA ALA A 492 34.89 -2.40 -1.09
C ALA A 492 34.26 -1.21 -0.34
N ALA A 493 34.93 -0.75 0.72
CA ALA A 493 34.47 0.38 1.54
C ALA A 493 34.29 1.70 0.76
N ASP A 494 34.98 1.87 -0.38
CA ASP A 494 34.83 3.00 -1.30
C ASP A 494 33.60 2.88 -2.24
N GLY A 495 32.82 1.80 -2.12
CA GLY A 495 31.63 1.51 -2.93
C GLY A 495 31.92 0.77 -4.25
N ARG A 496 33.19 0.58 -4.61
CA ARG A 496 33.61 -0.11 -5.85
C ARG A 496 33.21 -1.59 -5.81
N VAL A 497 32.62 -2.07 -6.90
CA VAL A 497 32.31 -3.49 -7.08
C VAL A 497 33.59 -4.27 -7.33
N ILE A 498 33.85 -5.28 -6.50
CA ILE A 498 35.00 -6.18 -6.59
C ILE A 498 34.64 -7.49 -7.28
N LYS A 499 33.43 -8.00 -7.01
CA LYS A 499 32.95 -9.27 -7.56
C LYS A 499 31.44 -9.23 -7.74
N SER A 500 30.96 -9.88 -8.79
CA SER A 500 29.54 -10.13 -9.03
C SER A 500 29.36 -11.60 -9.40
N VAL A 501 28.42 -12.31 -8.74
CA VAL A 501 28.15 -13.73 -8.98
C VAL A 501 26.64 -13.94 -9.13
N PRO A 502 26.15 -14.54 -10.23
CA PRO A 502 24.74 -14.88 -10.38
C PRO A 502 24.26 -15.79 -9.24
N VAL A 503 23.04 -15.57 -8.76
CA VAL A 503 22.42 -16.45 -7.77
C VAL A 503 21.73 -17.60 -8.52
N PRO A 504 22.10 -18.87 -8.27
CA PRO A 504 21.46 -20.03 -8.86
C PRO A 504 20.01 -20.21 -8.40
N THR A 505 19.34 -21.24 -8.92
CA THR A 505 18.00 -21.62 -8.51
C THR A 505 17.92 -22.05 -7.04
N PHE A 506 16.70 -22.21 -6.52
CA PHE A 506 16.50 -22.46 -5.09
C PHE A 506 17.29 -23.68 -4.58
N ARG A 507 17.92 -23.53 -3.41
CA ARG A 507 18.70 -24.56 -2.70
C ARG A 507 19.97 -25.03 -3.42
N GLU A 508 20.36 -24.36 -4.50
CA GLU A 508 21.67 -24.55 -5.09
C GLU A 508 22.70 -23.65 -4.40
N ARG A 509 23.88 -24.22 -4.15
CA ARG A 509 24.99 -23.54 -3.51
C ARG A 509 25.59 -22.51 -4.46
N VAL A 510 25.72 -21.28 -4.00
CA VAL A 510 26.50 -20.23 -4.64
C VAL A 510 27.76 -19.99 -3.82
N GLU A 511 28.89 -19.90 -4.52
CA GLU A 511 30.19 -19.66 -3.90
C GLU A 511 30.82 -18.42 -4.50
N LEU A 512 31.24 -17.52 -3.61
CA LEU A 512 31.93 -16.30 -3.96
C LEU A 512 33.39 -16.43 -3.53
N ARG A 513 34.27 -16.46 -4.53
CA ARG A 513 35.72 -16.48 -4.38
C ARG A 513 36.35 -15.27 -5.03
N PHE A 514 37.21 -14.59 -4.28
CA PHE A 514 38.06 -13.51 -4.80
C PHE A 514 39.26 -13.27 -3.88
N THR A 515 40.31 -12.69 -4.44
CA THR A 515 41.46 -12.20 -3.66
C THR A 515 41.31 -10.69 -3.46
N PRO A 516 41.18 -10.19 -2.23
CA PRO A 516 41.01 -8.77 -1.95
C PRO A 516 42.26 -7.97 -2.38
N PRO A 517 42.10 -6.81 -3.03
CA PRO A 517 43.23 -5.96 -3.42
C PRO A 517 43.84 -5.22 -2.22
N THR A 518 43.05 -4.95 -1.18
CA THR A 518 43.46 -4.24 0.03
C THR A 518 42.91 -4.94 1.27
N THR A 519 43.64 -4.90 2.38
CA THR A 519 43.11 -5.39 3.66
C THR A 519 42.05 -4.42 4.15
N GLY A 520 40.90 -4.94 4.57
CA GLY A 520 39.84 -4.10 5.13
C GLY A 520 38.46 -4.74 5.07
N PHE A 521 37.44 -3.89 5.25
CA PHE A 521 36.04 -4.30 5.25
C PHE A 521 35.43 -4.25 3.85
N TYR A 522 34.59 -5.26 3.59
CA TYR A 522 33.85 -5.46 2.36
C TYR A 522 32.41 -5.80 2.69
N THR A 523 31.51 -5.45 1.79
CA THR A 523 30.08 -5.73 1.93
C THR A 523 29.64 -6.70 0.84
N LEU A 524 29.00 -7.79 1.23
CA LEU A 524 28.26 -8.68 0.34
C LEU A 524 26.79 -8.25 0.33
N GLU A 525 26.35 -7.66 -0.78
CA GLU A 525 24.97 -7.26 -1.02
C GLU A 525 24.16 -8.44 -1.56
N VAL A 526 22.97 -8.63 -0.99
CA VAL A 526 22.05 -9.72 -1.33
C VAL A 526 20.67 -9.15 -1.64
N SER A 527 20.09 -9.57 -2.76
CA SER A 527 18.71 -9.20 -3.13
C SER A 527 18.05 -10.40 -3.80
N VAL A 528 17.07 -11.00 -3.11
CA VAL A 528 16.40 -12.25 -3.51
C VAL A 528 14.88 -12.10 -3.69
N GLY A 529 14.40 -10.86 -3.84
CA GLY A 529 12.98 -10.56 -4.04
C GLY A 529 12.16 -10.90 -2.80
N ALA A 530 11.03 -11.59 -2.96
CA ALA A 530 10.19 -12.05 -1.84
C ALA A 530 10.65 -13.41 -1.26
N ASN A 531 11.92 -13.79 -1.41
CA ASN A 531 12.49 -15.03 -0.89
C ASN A 531 13.52 -14.76 0.21
N ALA A 532 14.35 -15.75 0.56
CA ALA A 532 15.36 -15.61 1.59
C ALA A 532 16.73 -16.16 1.18
N PHE A 533 17.80 -15.62 1.76
CA PHE A 533 19.18 -16.07 1.53
C PHE A 533 19.87 -16.43 2.84
N VAL A 534 20.66 -17.50 2.84
CA VAL A 534 21.50 -17.88 3.98
C VAL A 534 22.94 -17.99 3.55
N LEU A 535 23.82 -17.34 4.31
CA LEU A 535 25.26 -17.57 4.22
C LEU A 535 25.62 -18.72 5.16
N LEU A 536 26.09 -19.82 4.58
CA LEU A 536 26.33 -21.08 5.29
C LEU A 536 27.77 -21.21 5.77
N GLU A 537 28.72 -20.72 4.98
CA GLU A 537 30.14 -20.89 5.24
C GLU A 537 30.93 -19.65 4.83
N ALA A 538 31.98 -19.35 5.58
CA ALA A 538 32.97 -18.35 5.18
C ALA A 538 34.35 -18.69 5.77
N ASN A 539 35.42 -18.23 5.15
CA ASN A 539 36.77 -18.28 5.72
C ASN A 539 37.22 -16.96 6.36
N VAL A 540 36.34 -15.95 6.33
CA VAL A 540 36.53 -14.61 6.89
C VAL A 540 35.56 -14.34 8.04
N PRO A 541 35.84 -13.38 8.93
CA PRO A 541 34.85 -12.87 9.89
C PRO A 541 33.70 -12.17 9.20
N VAL A 542 32.46 -12.49 9.58
CA VAL A 542 31.23 -11.97 8.97
C VAL A 542 30.23 -11.56 10.05
N ALA A 543 29.58 -10.41 9.84
CA ALA A 543 28.49 -9.92 10.68
C ALA A 543 27.32 -9.38 9.85
N PHE A 544 26.14 -9.36 10.47
CA PHE A 544 25.09 -8.42 10.09
C PHE A 544 25.37 -7.04 10.68
N GLU A 545 24.95 -5.98 9.99
CA GLU A 545 25.05 -4.61 10.48
C GLU A 545 23.67 -4.08 10.88
N THR A 546 23.55 -3.55 12.10
CA THR A 546 22.31 -3.01 12.68
C THR A 546 22.33 -1.47 12.79
N ALA A 547 23.28 -0.80 12.16
CA ALA A 547 23.49 0.65 12.34
C ALA A 547 22.28 1.48 11.90
N LYS A 548 21.57 1.02 10.86
CA LYS A 548 20.44 1.74 10.24
C LYS A 548 19.08 1.18 10.64
N LYS A 549 18.98 -0.15 10.79
CA LYS A 549 17.73 -0.87 11.10
C LYS A 549 18.03 -2.25 11.66
N ALA A 550 17.04 -2.87 12.29
CA ALA A 550 17.07 -4.27 12.68
C ALA A 550 17.23 -5.19 11.44
N VAL A 551 17.82 -6.36 11.67
CA VAL A 551 18.04 -7.38 10.64
C VAL A 551 16.78 -8.24 10.54
N GLY A 552 16.16 -8.28 9.36
CA GLY A 552 15.01 -9.14 9.07
C GLY A 552 15.45 -10.56 8.73
N LEU A 553 14.99 -11.52 9.52
CA LEU A 553 15.28 -12.94 9.42
C LEU A 553 13.98 -13.73 9.22
N ILE A 554 14.09 -14.93 8.66
CA ILE A 554 12.94 -15.80 8.46
C ILE A 554 13.21 -17.25 8.83
N GLY A 555 12.28 -17.85 9.57
CA GLY A 555 12.12 -19.30 9.72
C GLY A 555 13.42 -20.04 10.04
N SER A 556 14.28 -19.45 10.88
CA SER A 556 15.63 -19.94 11.14
C SER A 556 16.00 -19.81 12.62
N THR A 557 16.82 -20.75 13.08
CA THR A 557 17.32 -20.83 14.46
C THR A 557 18.84 -20.79 14.44
N GLY A 558 19.46 -20.33 15.53
CA GLY A 558 20.90 -20.19 15.62
C GLY A 558 21.30 -19.10 16.61
N SER A 559 22.60 -18.84 16.70
CA SER A 559 23.13 -17.81 17.58
C SER A 559 23.84 -16.71 16.82
N LEU A 560 23.67 -15.49 17.28
CA LEU A 560 24.47 -14.32 16.91
C LEU A 560 25.32 -13.90 18.10
N TYR A 561 26.43 -13.24 17.81
CA TYR A 561 27.35 -12.75 18.83
C TYR A 561 27.57 -11.26 18.68
N ALA A 562 27.76 -10.55 19.79
CA ALA A 562 28.01 -9.12 19.79
C ALA A 562 29.20 -8.80 20.70
N ALA A 563 30.17 -8.05 20.17
CA ALA A 563 31.31 -7.60 20.94
C ALA A 563 30.94 -6.32 21.69
N VAL A 564 30.74 -6.43 23.00
CA VAL A 564 30.45 -5.30 23.89
C VAL A 564 31.77 -4.71 24.39
N PRO A 565 32.09 -3.43 24.12
CA PRO A 565 33.30 -2.81 24.61
C PRO A 565 33.36 -2.76 26.14
N LYS A 566 34.56 -2.84 26.70
CA LYS A 566 34.76 -2.69 28.15
C LYS A 566 34.30 -1.29 28.58
N GLY A 567 33.61 -1.19 29.71
CA GLY A 567 33.06 0.06 30.22
C GLY A 567 31.75 0.50 29.58
N THR A 568 31.11 -0.34 28.75
CA THR A 568 29.77 -0.06 28.22
C THR A 568 28.77 -0.01 29.38
N GLY A 569 28.17 1.16 29.61
CA GLY A 569 27.22 1.35 30.71
C GLY A 569 25.78 0.93 30.39
N LEU A 570 25.34 1.08 29.14
CA LEU A 570 23.96 0.83 28.70
C LEU A 570 23.95 0.27 27.29
N PHE A 571 23.32 -0.89 27.08
CA PHE A 571 23.09 -1.48 25.76
C PHE A 571 21.87 -2.39 25.76
N ALA A 572 21.40 -2.79 24.58
CA ALA A 572 20.26 -3.69 24.45
C ALA A 572 20.34 -4.61 23.24
N PHE A 573 19.67 -5.75 23.36
CA PHE A 573 19.39 -6.66 22.25
C PHE A 573 17.89 -6.73 22.01
N GLY A 574 17.44 -6.18 20.89
CA GLY A 574 16.04 -6.15 20.48
C GLY A 574 15.67 -7.37 19.66
N VAL A 575 14.47 -7.91 19.88
CA VAL A 575 13.89 -9.01 19.12
C VAL A 575 12.40 -8.77 18.94
N SER A 576 11.87 -8.99 17.73
CA SER A 576 10.43 -8.90 17.49
C SER A 576 10.01 -9.92 16.44
N GLY A 577 8.78 -10.44 16.54
CA GLY A 577 8.12 -11.13 15.43
C GLY A 577 7.49 -10.13 14.44
N GLU A 578 6.56 -10.62 13.64
CA GLU A 578 5.73 -9.81 12.74
C GLU A 578 4.24 -10.14 12.93
N GLY A 579 3.42 -9.10 13.12
CA GLY A 579 2.00 -9.26 13.43
C GLY A 579 1.73 -9.96 14.78
N ASP A 580 0.62 -10.70 14.84
CA ASP A 580 0.16 -11.37 16.08
C ASP A 580 0.45 -12.88 16.08
N SER A 581 0.87 -13.45 14.95
CA SER A 581 1.05 -14.90 14.77
C SER A 581 2.50 -15.34 14.58
N GLU A 582 3.36 -14.46 14.08
CA GLU A 582 4.76 -14.78 13.83
C GLU A 582 5.58 -14.46 15.07
N CYS A 583 6.24 -15.48 15.60
CA CYS A 583 6.86 -15.43 16.91
C CYS A 583 8.26 -16.05 16.87
N VAL A 584 9.12 -15.61 17.79
CA VAL A 584 10.43 -16.22 18.03
C VAL A 584 10.70 -16.38 19.52
N LYS A 585 11.43 -17.43 19.92
CA LYS A 585 12.02 -17.51 21.27
C LYS A 585 13.45 -16.99 21.21
N ALA A 586 13.82 -16.13 22.15
CA ALA A 586 15.16 -15.58 22.22
C ALA A 586 15.74 -15.66 23.64
N THR A 587 17.04 -15.97 23.72
CA THR A 587 17.80 -16.02 24.97
C THR A 587 19.13 -15.28 24.82
N VAL A 588 19.41 -14.36 25.74
CA VAL A 588 20.69 -13.62 25.81
C VAL A 588 21.57 -14.23 26.89
N TYR A 589 22.84 -14.43 26.55
CA TYR A 589 23.88 -14.93 27.42
C TYR A 589 24.99 -13.89 27.59
N ASP A 590 25.44 -13.73 28.84
CA ASP A 590 26.62 -12.94 29.16
C ASP A 590 27.91 -13.65 28.69
N PRO A 591 29.08 -12.99 28.72
CA PRO A 591 30.35 -13.57 28.27
C PRO A 591 30.82 -14.78 29.06
N SER A 592 30.27 -15.04 30.26
CA SER A 592 30.54 -16.26 31.03
C SER A 592 29.74 -17.47 30.53
N GLY A 593 28.78 -17.24 29.62
CA GLY A 593 27.87 -18.26 29.11
C GLY A 593 26.59 -18.42 29.94
N ARG A 594 26.36 -17.56 30.94
CA ARG A 594 25.15 -17.57 31.76
C ARG A 594 24.01 -16.87 31.02
N ALA A 595 22.83 -17.50 30.98
CA ALA A 595 21.63 -16.86 30.44
C ALA A 595 21.17 -15.75 31.39
N VAL A 596 21.09 -14.52 30.90
CA VAL A 596 20.66 -13.35 31.68
C VAL A 596 19.27 -12.87 31.29
N TRP A 597 18.77 -13.28 30.13
CA TRP A 597 17.41 -12.98 29.69
C TRP A 597 16.90 -14.07 28.76
N SER A 598 15.63 -14.42 28.92
CA SER A 598 14.94 -15.34 28.02
C SER A 598 13.47 -14.96 27.90
N ARG A 599 12.96 -14.94 26.68
CA ARG A 599 11.54 -14.76 26.37
C ARG A 599 11.15 -15.71 25.25
N ASP A 600 9.93 -16.23 25.37
CA ASP A 600 9.33 -17.14 24.40
C ASP A 600 8.14 -16.45 23.73
N ALA A 601 7.75 -16.93 22.55
CA ALA A 601 6.62 -16.42 21.77
C ALA A 601 6.62 -14.89 21.57
N ILE A 602 7.79 -14.32 21.26
CA ILE A 602 7.96 -12.89 21.00
C ILE A 602 7.31 -12.54 19.65
N ALA A 603 6.09 -12.00 19.67
CA ALA A 603 5.40 -11.49 18.49
C ALA A 603 5.65 -9.99 18.26
N GLN A 604 5.68 -9.23 19.36
CA GLN A 604 5.88 -7.79 19.35
C GLN A 604 7.30 -7.45 19.84
N PRO A 605 7.81 -6.22 19.64
CA PRO A 605 9.14 -5.86 20.11
C PRO A 605 9.36 -6.16 21.59
N GLU A 606 10.41 -6.92 21.90
CA GLU A 606 10.90 -7.24 23.23
C GLU A 606 12.41 -7.01 23.22
N ARG A 607 13.00 -6.80 24.40
CA ARG A 607 14.46 -6.66 24.47
C ARG A 607 15.03 -7.02 25.83
N TYR A 608 16.27 -7.49 25.81
CA TYR A 608 17.15 -7.39 26.97
C TYR A 608 17.78 -6.00 26.98
N THR A 609 17.68 -5.28 28.10
CA THR A 609 18.39 -4.01 28.33
C THR A 609 19.36 -4.24 29.48
N ALA A 610 20.66 -4.13 29.20
CA ALA A 610 21.69 -4.21 30.22
C ALA A 610 21.82 -2.86 30.93
N THR A 611 21.69 -2.85 32.25
CA THR A 611 21.85 -1.65 33.10
C THR A 611 22.91 -1.88 34.16
N ASP A 612 23.19 -0.86 34.98
CA ASP A 612 23.90 -1.00 36.25
C ASP A 612 25.26 -1.72 36.19
N GLY A 613 26.02 -1.48 35.11
CA GLY A 613 27.37 -2.02 34.94
C GLY A 613 27.44 -3.46 34.43
N GLU A 614 26.33 -4.08 34.02
CA GLU A 614 26.33 -5.42 33.39
C GLU A 614 27.25 -5.48 32.15
N GLY A 615 27.38 -4.38 31.40
CA GLY A 615 28.31 -4.26 30.26
C GLY A 615 29.73 -3.83 30.62
N ALA A 616 30.03 -3.54 31.89
CA ALA A 616 31.29 -2.91 32.29
C ALA A 616 32.52 -3.80 32.04
N THR A 617 32.36 -5.11 32.18
CA THR A 617 33.43 -6.09 31.88
C THR A 617 33.68 -6.22 30.38
N GLY A 618 32.73 -5.82 29.54
CA GLY A 618 32.74 -6.04 28.10
C GLY A 618 32.76 -7.53 27.74
N GLY A 619 33.11 -7.85 26.50
CA GLY A 619 33.29 -9.22 26.02
C GLY A 619 32.29 -9.62 24.94
N LEU A 620 32.31 -10.91 24.60
CA LEU A 620 31.48 -11.45 23.52
C LEU A 620 30.18 -12.01 24.10
N TRP A 621 29.09 -11.28 23.86
CA TRP A 621 27.74 -11.68 24.25
C TRP A 621 27.12 -12.55 23.16
N ARG A 622 26.16 -13.41 23.55
CA ARG A 622 25.46 -14.31 22.63
C ARG A 622 23.96 -14.14 22.73
N ILE A 623 23.29 -14.09 21.58
CA ILE A 623 21.83 -14.15 21.47
C ILE A 623 21.50 -15.42 20.70
N THR A 624 20.60 -16.26 21.22
CA THR A 624 20.16 -17.49 20.58
C THR A 624 18.68 -17.40 20.23
N PHE A 625 18.33 -17.84 19.01
CA PHE A 625 16.96 -17.92 18.49
C PHE A 625 16.51 -19.37 18.37
N GLU A 626 15.31 -19.64 18.84
CA GLU A 626 14.70 -20.97 18.87
C GLU A 626 13.25 -20.89 18.36
N ARG A 627 12.68 -22.07 18.02
CA ARG A 627 11.26 -22.16 17.73
C ARG A 627 10.46 -21.79 18.98
N PRO A 628 9.45 -20.91 18.89
CA PRO A 628 8.63 -20.56 20.02
C PRO A 628 7.69 -21.71 20.38
N THR A 629 7.23 -21.77 21.62
CA THR A 629 6.19 -22.74 22.03
C THR A 629 4.80 -22.40 21.48
N ARG A 630 4.58 -21.13 21.10
CA ARG A 630 3.34 -20.62 20.51
C ARG A 630 3.64 -19.67 19.34
N GLY A 631 2.77 -19.70 18.33
CA GLY A 631 2.94 -18.94 17.09
C GLY A 631 3.80 -19.68 16.08
N VAL A 632 4.10 -19.04 14.97
CA VAL A 632 4.90 -19.61 13.88
C VAL A 632 6.24 -18.90 13.83
N LEU A 633 7.34 -19.67 13.79
CA LEU A 633 8.65 -19.09 13.47
C LEU A 633 8.72 -18.81 11.97
N GLU A 634 8.27 -17.63 11.58
CA GLU A 634 8.32 -17.10 10.21
C GLU A 634 9.17 -15.84 10.17
N ASP A 635 8.64 -14.65 9.92
CA ASP A 635 9.44 -13.42 9.88
C ASP A 635 9.68 -12.88 11.31
N PHE A 636 10.93 -12.51 11.58
CA PHE A 636 11.34 -11.90 12.85
C PHE A 636 12.55 -10.98 12.66
N HIS A 637 12.75 -10.07 13.60
CA HIS A 637 13.77 -9.04 13.53
C HIS A 637 14.68 -9.10 14.75
N VAL A 638 15.96 -8.81 14.55
CA VAL A 638 16.97 -8.73 15.62
C VAL A 638 17.76 -7.43 15.53
N ASP A 639 18.09 -6.89 16.70
CA ASP A 639 18.80 -5.63 16.83
C ASP A 639 19.88 -5.62 17.93
N ALA A 640 20.87 -4.74 17.75
CA ALA A 640 21.90 -4.41 18.74
C ALA A 640 21.97 -2.88 18.90
N LEU A 641 21.76 -2.42 20.14
CA LEU A 641 21.63 -1.00 20.49
C LEU A 641 22.63 -0.64 21.60
N GLY A 642 23.16 0.58 21.59
CA GLY A 642 24.11 1.09 22.60
C GLY A 642 25.54 0.53 22.49
N ILE A 643 25.78 -0.35 21.51
CA ILE A 643 27.07 -1.00 21.24
C ILE A 643 27.40 -0.92 19.75
N PRO A 644 28.65 -1.21 19.34
CA PRO A 644 29.00 -1.33 17.93
C PRO A 644 28.01 -2.24 17.19
N PRO A 645 27.46 -1.81 16.05
CA PRO A 645 26.22 -2.35 15.50
C PRO A 645 26.45 -3.63 14.67
N TYR A 646 27.15 -4.62 15.23
CA TYR A 646 27.56 -5.83 14.54
C TYR A 646 27.13 -7.09 15.27
N LEU A 647 26.37 -7.92 14.56
CA LEU A 647 25.93 -9.24 15.01
C LEU A 647 26.67 -10.31 14.22
N PHE A 648 27.68 -10.91 14.83
CA PHE A 648 28.59 -11.89 14.24
C PHE A 648 27.94 -13.26 14.10
N LEU A 649 28.28 -13.96 13.02
CA LEU A 649 27.75 -15.28 12.69
C LEU A 649 28.60 -16.45 13.25
N HIS A 650 29.72 -16.15 13.91
CA HIS A 650 30.66 -17.14 14.45
C HIS A 650 31.33 -16.62 15.74
N PRO A 651 31.46 -17.44 16.80
CA PRO A 651 32.01 -17.00 18.10
C PRO A 651 33.51 -16.66 18.05
N ASP A 652 34.27 -17.30 17.19
CA ASP A 652 35.73 -17.10 17.07
C ASP A 652 36.15 -16.14 15.95
N ARG A 653 35.18 -15.53 15.27
CA ARG A 653 35.42 -14.59 14.18
C ARG A 653 34.56 -13.34 14.31
N TYR A 654 35.17 -12.29 14.85
CA TYR A 654 34.50 -11.04 15.14
C TYR A 654 35.49 -9.87 15.08
N TRP A 655 35.05 -8.68 15.42
CA TRP A 655 35.94 -7.55 15.67
C TRP A 655 35.48 -6.76 16.89
N THR A 656 36.42 -6.09 17.55
CA THR A 656 36.20 -5.29 18.76
C THR A 656 36.53 -3.82 18.52
N PHE A 657 36.15 -2.96 19.47
CA PHE A 657 36.35 -1.51 19.42
C PHE A 657 36.99 -1.02 20.71
#